data_AF-A0A9J6RFP7-F1
#
_entry.id   AF-A0A9J6RFP7-F1
#
_cell.length_a   1.000
_cell.length_b   1.000
_cell.length_c   1.000
_cell.angle_alpha   90.00
_cell.angle_beta   90.00
_cell.angle_gamma   90.00
#
_symmetry.space_group_name_H-M   'P 1'
#
loop_
_entity.id
_entity.type
_entity.pdbx_description
1 polymer ?
#
loop_
_entity_poly.entity_id
_entity_poly.type
_entity_poly.pdbx_seq_one_letter_code
_entity_poly.pdbx_strand_id
1 'polypeptide(L)'
;MSKPLEKYSYVRPKNGYPEWNNNPEIFQVNRQKAHTTFIPFQTRKDALLNSHHSSAFLQDLNGEWLFQWYEKPADRLVDFYDKKHTYDNWEIINVPGHWQLQGYDYPQYTNVTYPWIEHDQIEAPFAPTNYNPVGQYIKTFDVSKEQLSMPTEICFEGVESAFYVWLNGDFVGYSEDTFTPALFDLTPYLIEGKNTLAVEVYRWSDASWLEDQDFWRLSGIFRDVYILRRPNSHITDIHVRHTLDDQYHDATLTLDVELKDYYQKKQTVHIEAYLFDHQERNVLDEPFGKTIEFQEQLEKVSILTNVKNPKKWSAEKPYLYQLIIEVCDAKGHLLEVIKQPVGFRRFELKDGLMMLNGKRIVFKGVNRHEFQADRGRAVTEQDMINDILLMKQFNINAVRTSHYPNHPKWYDLCDHYGLYVIDETNLETHGTWKYGQKGLDKAIPGSRPEWKENVLDRVHSMFQRDKNHPSILIWSLGNESFGGDNFIHMADFLRQHDDSRLIHYEGTFHYRESDHCSDVESTMYISPDGIEAYAKKNQPNKKPYILCEFSHAMGNSLGNFYQYTKLFDAYPILQGGFIWDWKDQALRHETEDGIHYLAYGGDFGESPHDGNFAGNGIIFADGEISPKLPEVKKCYQNIDLEAVNLTAGQIKITNKYLFTSLKDFTLRWYIKENGYLLSKGETVVNVDPLDSSVIQIDYLLPVKRSLTDEHVLTVSFVEREQSVWAEQEHEVAFEQFVLPTHMETVSVKQSETGEIIVTEEQGHILIFANERSIQVNKSTGFIEHFSYKGDDIIKRPIKPNFWRALTDNDRGNHLRDRSGIWEKTGNSILAGLEVTQESNRCKINTQIIYPGLNHTSIRLTYSIDHNGAIEINYQLLPGEGLPDLPVIGLMTILHSSYNQLNWYGKGPHETYWDRQFGAKLDRYQDQVRHRLTPYLKPQESGNLTEVRELLLHNENGAGLKISTTQPVEVSALPYKPEQLEQAMHPYELPESDTTVLRINHKQMGIGGDDSWGQQTHPEFTLPANKTYQYQFKLELKS
;
A
#
# COMPACT_ATOMS: atom_id res chain seq x y z
N MET A 1 54.09 5.49 -20.14
CA MET A 1 54.14 4.31 -19.25
C MET A 1 52.88 4.38 -18.40
N SER A 2 52.06 3.34 -18.37
CA SER A 2 50.85 3.30 -17.53
C SER A 2 51.23 3.34 -16.05
N LYS A 3 50.43 4.02 -15.23
CA LYS A 3 50.58 3.99 -13.77
C LYS A 3 50.45 2.53 -13.28
N PRO A 4 51.32 2.03 -12.38
CA PRO A 4 51.15 0.70 -11.80
C PRO A 4 49.84 0.64 -11.01
N LEU A 5 49.14 -0.50 -11.08
CA LEU A 5 47.97 -0.76 -10.26
C LEU A 5 48.43 -1.10 -8.84
N GLU A 6 47.88 -0.42 -7.85
CA GLU A 6 48.18 -0.65 -6.44
C GLU A 6 46.93 -1.22 -5.77
N LYS A 7 47.11 -2.29 -5.01
CA LYS A 7 46.07 -2.84 -4.14
C LYS A 7 45.85 -1.89 -2.96
N TYR A 8 44.62 -1.85 -2.45
CA TYR A 8 44.33 -1.11 -1.23
C TYR A 8 45.15 -1.63 -0.05
N SER A 9 45.79 -0.72 0.68
CA SER A 9 46.53 -1.06 1.90
C SER A 9 45.61 -0.93 3.09
N TYR A 10 45.08 -2.06 3.56
CA TYR A 10 44.17 -2.09 4.69
C TYR A 10 44.84 -1.67 6.00
N VAL A 11 44.18 -0.78 6.73
CA VAL A 11 44.58 -0.31 8.06
C VAL A 11 43.38 -0.48 8.98
N ARG A 12 43.55 -1.24 10.06
CA ARG A 12 42.48 -1.44 11.06
C ARG A 12 42.13 -0.13 11.78
N PRO A 13 40.89 0.04 12.25
CA PRO A 13 40.49 1.18 13.06
C PRO A 13 41.35 1.33 14.31
N LYS A 14 41.61 2.58 14.71
CA LYS A 14 42.55 2.89 15.81
C LYS A 14 41.97 2.64 17.20
N ASN A 15 40.65 2.66 17.34
CA ASN A 15 39.95 2.51 18.61
C ASN A 15 39.88 1.04 19.11
N GLY A 16 40.35 0.08 18.29
CA GLY A 16 40.39 -1.34 18.64
C GLY A 16 39.11 -2.11 18.34
N TYR A 17 38.06 -1.44 17.86
CA TYR A 17 36.84 -2.09 17.36
C TYR A 17 36.93 -2.28 15.83
N PRO A 18 36.25 -3.30 15.26
CA PRO A 18 36.11 -3.43 13.81
C PRO A 18 35.26 -2.28 13.24
N GLU A 19 35.29 -2.12 11.92
CA GLU A 19 34.53 -1.07 11.21
C GLU A 19 33.03 -1.10 11.57
N TRP A 20 32.40 -2.27 11.60
CA TRP A 20 30.96 -2.42 11.87
C TRP A 20 30.52 -2.16 13.33
N ASN A 21 31.41 -1.83 14.25
CA ASN A 21 31.07 -1.65 15.67
C ASN A 21 31.76 -0.43 16.25
N ASN A 22 30.98 0.53 16.77
CA ASN A 22 31.49 1.71 17.45
C ASN A 22 32.46 2.55 16.59
N ASN A 23 32.20 2.62 15.28
CA ASN A 23 32.91 3.44 14.32
C ASN A 23 31.92 4.02 13.27
N PRO A 24 30.88 4.78 13.68
CA PRO A 24 29.87 5.30 12.75
C PRO A 24 30.46 6.24 11.68
N GLU A 25 31.67 6.77 11.90
CA GLU A 25 32.45 7.51 10.91
C GLU A 25 33.15 6.65 9.84
N ILE A 26 33.17 5.33 9.97
CA ILE A 26 33.80 4.36 9.05
C ILE A 26 32.73 3.46 8.40
N PHE A 27 31.79 4.08 7.70
CA PHE A 27 30.71 3.39 6.98
C PHE A 27 31.13 2.81 5.61
N GLN A 28 32.35 3.11 5.16
CA GLN A 28 32.91 2.57 3.92
C GLN A 28 34.43 2.48 3.97
N VAL A 29 35.00 1.46 3.33
CA VAL A 29 36.44 1.33 3.09
C VAL A 29 36.67 0.90 1.64
N ASN A 30 37.39 1.74 0.88
CA ASN A 30 37.73 1.50 -0.53
C ASN A 30 36.52 1.26 -1.48
N ARG A 31 35.32 1.69 -1.07
CA ARG A 31 34.13 1.74 -1.93
C ARG A 31 34.29 2.86 -2.97
N GLN A 32 33.83 2.63 -4.19
CA GLN A 32 33.78 3.65 -5.23
C GLN A 32 32.75 4.73 -4.86
N LYS A 33 32.91 5.92 -5.43
CA LYS A 33 31.91 6.99 -5.25
C LYS A 33 30.59 6.59 -5.90
N ALA A 34 29.48 6.87 -5.23
CA ALA A 34 28.15 6.69 -5.81
C ALA A 34 28.01 7.52 -7.11
N HIS A 35 27.33 6.94 -8.09
CA HIS A 35 27.04 7.53 -9.39
C HIS A 35 25.67 7.03 -9.89
N THR A 36 25.17 7.60 -10.97
CA THR A 36 23.89 7.19 -11.56
C THR A 36 23.91 5.71 -11.98
N THR A 37 22.78 5.04 -11.84
CA THR A 37 22.64 3.65 -12.31
C THR A 37 22.58 3.62 -13.83
N PHE A 38 23.53 2.93 -14.47
CA PHE A 38 23.47 2.58 -15.89
C PHE A 38 24.39 1.39 -16.19
N ILE A 39 24.02 0.63 -17.21
CA ILE A 39 24.86 -0.44 -17.76
C ILE A 39 25.31 -0.02 -19.16
N PRO A 40 26.62 0.06 -19.43
CA PRO A 40 27.14 0.43 -20.74
C PRO A 40 26.93 -0.70 -21.75
N PHE A 41 26.88 -0.39 -23.04
CA PHE A 41 26.76 -1.34 -24.16
C PHE A 41 27.91 -1.14 -25.15
N GLN A 42 28.25 -2.18 -25.92
CA GLN A 42 29.27 -2.09 -26.98
C GLN A 42 28.75 -1.35 -28.22
N THR A 43 27.45 -1.46 -28.50
CA THR A 43 26.85 -0.90 -29.71
C THR A 43 25.52 -0.21 -29.42
N ARG A 44 25.17 0.75 -30.29
CA ARG A 44 23.88 1.43 -30.26
C ARG A 44 22.71 0.46 -30.38
N LYS A 45 22.86 -0.59 -31.19
CA LYS A 45 21.82 -1.59 -31.41
C LYS A 45 21.50 -2.32 -30.11
N ASP A 46 22.52 -2.72 -29.35
CA ASP A 46 22.33 -3.44 -28.09
C ASP A 46 21.69 -2.55 -27.03
N ALA A 47 22.09 -1.27 -26.98
CA ALA A 47 21.46 -0.27 -26.11
C ALA A 47 19.95 -0.08 -26.43
N LEU A 48 19.59 -0.02 -27.72
CA LEU A 48 18.20 0.15 -28.15
C LEU A 48 17.33 -1.10 -27.88
N LEU A 49 17.90 -2.31 -27.93
CA LEU A 49 17.20 -3.56 -27.59
C LEU A 49 16.74 -3.65 -26.12
N ASN A 50 17.27 -2.79 -25.24
CA ASN A 50 16.79 -2.56 -23.87
C ASN A 50 16.82 -3.78 -22.92
N SER A 51 17.82 -4.64 -23.04
CA SER A 51 18.05 -5.74 -22.08
C SER A 51 19.43 -5.60 -21.48
N HIS A 52 19.55 -5.42 -20.16
CA HIS A 52 20.84 -5.37 -19.47
C HIS A 52 21.72 -6.59 -19.77
N HIS A 53 21.09 -7.76 -19.92
CA HIS A 53 21.76 -9.01 -20.28
C HIS A 53 22.35 -9.03 -21.70
N SER A 54 22.01 -8.07 -22.56
CA SER A 54 22.63 -7.96 -23.89
C SER A 54 24.00 -7.26 -23.86
N SER A 55 24.36 -6.58 -22.77
CA SER A 55 25.66 -5.95 -22.64
C SER A 55 26.75 -7.01 -22.41
N ALA A 56 27.74 -7.07 -23.31
CA ALA A 56 28.92 -7.91 -23.08
C ALA A 56 29.91 -7.31 -22.05
N PHE A 57 29.59 -6.15 -21.47
CA PHE A 57 30.35 -5.55 -20.37
C PHE A 57 29.88 -6.05 -19.01
N LEU A 58 28.65 -6.57 -18.94
CA LEU A 58 28.04 -7.11 -17.73
C LEU A 58 28.35 -8.60 -17.59
N GLN A 59 28.72 -9.01 -16.39
CA GLN A 59 28.73 -10.41 -15.98
C GLN A 59 27.92 -10.58 -14.71
N ASP A 60 26.81 -11.29 -14.80
CA ASP A 60 25.96 -11.65 -13.67
C ASP A 60 26.66 -12.64 -12.72
N LEU A 61 26.56 -12.40 -11.41
CA LEU A 61 27.06 -13.28 -10.35
C LEU A 61 25.94 -13.89 -9.48
N ASN A 62 24.67 -13.61 -9.79
CA ASN A 62 23.52 -14.23 -9.12
C ASN A 62 23.51 -15.77 -9.26
N GLY A 63 22.62 -16.40 -8.51
CA GLY A 63 22.45 -17.85 -8.41
C GLY A 63 23.15 -18.44 -7.19
N GLU A 64 23.72 -19.63 -7.35
CA GLU A 64 24.28 -20.41 -6.24
C GLU A 64 25.66 -19.87 -5.80
N TRP A 65 25.81 -19.69 -4.48
CA TRP A 65 27.05 -19.35 -3.79
C TRP A 65 27.31 -20.39 -2.68
N LEU A 66 28.57 -20.69 -2.40
CA LEU A 66 28.90 -21.46 -1.20
C LEU A 66 28.69 -20.59 0.03
N PHE A 67 28.14 -21.16 1.11
CA PHE A 67 27.71 -20.41 2.27
C PHE A 67 28.00 -21.13 3.58
N GLN A 68 28.33 -20.34 4.60
CA GLN A 68 28.46 -20.79 5.98
C GLN A 68 27.90 -19.72 6.92
N TRP A 69 27.05 -20.14 7.86
CA TRP A 69 26.42 -19.28 8.86
C TRP A 69 27.02 -19.50 10.25
N TYR A 70 27.14 -18.42 11.03
CA TYR A 70 27.59 -18.43 12.42
C TYR A 70 26.68 -17.57 13.29
N GLU A 71 26.43 -17.99 14.53
CA GLU A 71 25.53 -17.29 15.46
C GLU A 71 26.07 -15.93 15.92
N LYS A 72 27.40 -15.82 16.05
CA LYS A 72 28.06 -14.60 16.53
C LYS A 72 29.42 -14.37 15.88
N PRO A 73 29.92 -13.13 15.85
CA PRO A 73 31.17 -12.79 15.18
C PRO A 73 32.37 -13.56 15.70
N ALA A 74 32.42 -13.86 17.00
CA ALA A 74 33.55 -14.56 17.61
C ALA A 74 33.75 -16.00 17.11
N ASP A 75 32.71 -16.61 16.54
CA ASP A 75 32.71 -18.01 16.11
C ASP A 75 33.02 -18.18 14.62
N ARG A 76 32.97 -17.08 13.85
CA ARG A 76 33.22 -17.10 12.40
C ARG A 76 34.64 -17.54 12.06
N LEU A 77 34.81 -18.09 10.87
CA LEU A 77 36.11 -18.47 10.36
C LEU A 77 36.87 -17.24 9.86
N VAL A 78 37.83 -16.75 10.65
CA VAL A 78 38.53 -15.48 10.44
C VAL A 78 39.34 -15.41 9.13
N ASP A 79 39.85 -16.54 8.65
CA ASP A 79 40.75 -16.64 7.48
C ASP A 79 40.11 -17.36 6.28
N PHE A 80 38.77 -17.44 6.21
CA PHE A 80 38.03 -18.14 5.15
C PHE A 80 38.34 -17.62 3.73
N TYR A 81 38.77 -16.36 3.60
CA TYR A 81 39.13 -15.73 2.34
C TYR A 81 40.52 -16.16 1.81
N ASP A 82 41.38 -16.80 2.61
CA ASP A 82 42.74 -17.18 2.20
C ASP A 82 42.69 -18.20 1.03
N LYS A 83 43.58 -18.01 0.03
CA LYS A 83 43.69 -18.86 -1.16
C LYS A 83 43.94 -20.35 -0.84
N LYS A 84 44.43 -20.66 0.34
CA LYS A 84 44.73 -22.04 0.79
C LYS A 84 43.54 -22.74 1.43
N HIS A 85 42.46 -22.03 1.72
CA HIS A 85 41.28 -22.60 2.34
C HIS A 85 40.53 -23.52 1.36
N THR A 86 39.90 -24.58 1.87
CA THR A 86 39.00 -25.46 1.10
C THR A 86 37.61 -25.45 1.72
N TYR A 87 36.59 -25.56 0.87
CA TYR A 87 35.19 -25.35 1.26
C TYR A 87 34.38 -26.65 1.17
N ASP A 88 35.03 -27.79 1.38
CA ASP A 88 34.48 -29.13 1.06
C ASP A 88 33.21 -29.52 1.86
N ASN A 89 32.80 -28.71 2.84
CA ASN A 89 31.60 -28.90 3.66
C ASN A 89 30.68 -27.65 3.72
N TRP A 90 30.92 -26.64 2.89
CA TRP A 90 30.06 -25.47 2.86
C TRP A 90 28.77 -25.79 2.12
N GLU A 91 27.67 -25.19 2.57
CA GLU A 91 26.36 -25.37 1.96
C GLU A 91 26.20 -24.43 0.76
N ILE A 92 25.08 -24.52 0.06
CA ILE A 92 24.75 -23.64 -1.07
C ILE A 92 23.60 -22.73 -0.66
N ILE A 93 23.73 -21.43 -0.94
CA ILE A 93 22.68 -20.43 -0.79
C ILE A 93 22.41 -19.73 -2.13
N ASN A 94 21.18 -19.27 -2.34
CA ASN A 94 20.83 -18.46 -3.50
C ASN A 94 21.06 -16.97 -3.20
N VAL A 95 21.65 -16.29 -4.18
CA VAL A 95 21.84 -14.84 -4.21
C VAL A 95 21.16 -14.29 -5.48
N PRO A 96 20.30 -13.26 -5.39
CA PRO A 96 19.87 -12.59 -4.17
C PRO A 96 18.90 -13.42 -3.30
N GLY A 97 18.92 -13.19 -1.99
CA GLY A 97 17.94 -13.71 -1.06
C GLY A 97 18.32 -13.51 0.41
N HIS A 98 17.33 -13.52 1.30
CA HIS A 98 17.56 -13.47 2.75
C HIS A 98 17.86 -14.86 3.30
N TRP A 99 18.83 -15.00 4.20
CA TRP A 99 19.17 -16.32 4.75
C TRP A 99 18.07 -16.87 5.67
N GLN A 100 17.29 -15.98 6.32
CA GLN A 100 16.13 -16.33 7.16
C GLN A 100 15.06 -17.10 6.40
N LEU A 101 14.94 -16.85 5.09
CA LEU A 101 13.98 -17.52 4.21
C LEU A 101 14.60 -18.70 3.45
N GLN A 102 15.85 -19.05 3.78
CA GLN A 102 16.61 -20.15 3.18
C GLN A 102 17.08 -21.17 4.22
N GLY A 103 16.51 -21.14 5.43
CA GLY A 103 16.70 -22.16 6.46
C GLY A 103 17.76 -21.85 7.53
N TYR A 104 18.30 -20.63 7.56
CA TYR A 104 19.23 -20.18 8.60
C TYR A 104 18.58 -19.10 9.45
N ASP A 105 18.81 -19.08 10.77
CA ASP A 105 18.28 -18.02 11.65
C ASP A 105 16.74 -17.92 11.59
N TYR A 106 16.15 -16.83 12.08
CA TYR A 106 14.71 -16.56 12.07
C TYR A 106 14.43 -15.11 11.62
N PRO A 107 13.34 -14.87 10.84
CA PRO A 107 12.78 -13.53 10.65
C PRO A 107 12.34 -12.95 11.99
N GLN A 108 12.50 -11.64 12.18
CA GLN A 108 12.00 -10.96 13.38
C GLN A 108 11.29 -9.67 13.02
N TYR A 109 10.06 -9.47 13.49
CA TYR A 109 9.29 -8.25 13.21
C TYR A 109 9.16 -7.38 14.46
N THR A 110 9.71 -6.17 14.40
CA THR A 110 9.60 -5.14 15.45
C THR A 110 9.30 -3.78 14.82
N ASN A 111 8.46 -2.99 15.50
CA ASN A 111 8.14 -1.62 15.12
C ASN A 111 9.24 -0.66 15.63
N VAL A 112 9.15 -0.23 16.90
CA VAL A 112 10.05 0.79 17.49
C VAL A 112 11.22 0.17 18.27
N THR A 113 11.06 -1.06 18.74
CA THR A 113 12.06 -1.67 19.63
C THR A 113 13.20 -2.25 18.80
N TYR A 114 14.43 -1.83 19.09
CA TYR A 114 15.61 -2.44 18.48
C TYR A 114 15.70 -3.95 18.82
N PRO A 115 15.94 -4.80 17.83
CA PRO A 115 15.75 -6.26 17.93
C PRO A 115 16.72 -6.96 18.89
N TRP A 116 17.90 -6.37 19.14
CA TRP A 116 18.94 -6.99 19.97
C TRP A 116 18.77 -6.80 21.48
N ILE A 117 17.73 -6.09 21.94
CA ILE A 117 17.59 -5.66 23.35
C ILE A 117 17.57 -6.84 24.35
N GLU A 118 17.14 -8.03 23.94
CA GLU A 118 17.14 -9.22 24.81
C GLU A 118 18.51 -9.91 24.93
N HIS A 119 19.38 -9.72 23.94
CA HIS A 119 20.71 -10.35 23.89
C HIS A 119 21.82 -9.42 24.36
N ASP A 120 21.69 -8.12 24.08
CA ASP A 120 22.71 -7.11 24.31
C ASP A 120 22.07 -5.81 24.80
N GLN A 121 22.49 -5.36 25.99
CA GLN A 121 22.10 -4.07 26.58
C GLN A 121 23.18 -3.03 26.23
N ILE A 122 23.04 -2.42 25.07
CA ILE A 122 24.02 -1.52 24.45
C ILE A 122 23.42 -0.15 24.14
N GLU A 123 24.26 0.86 24.02
CA GLU A 123 23.87 2.20 23.56
C GLU A 123 24.56 2.49 22.23
N ALA A 124 23.93 3.32 21.38
CA ALA A 124 24.55 3.76 20.13
C ALA A 124 25.91 4.46 20.41
N PRO A 125 26.96 4.19 19.61
CA PRO A 125 26.96 3.44 18.35
C PRO A 125 27.46 1.98 18.47
N PHE A 126 27.30 1.31 19.61
CA PHE A 126 27.74 -0.09 19.72
C PHE A 126 26.78 -1.04 18.99
N ALA A 127 27.32 -2.04 18.30
CA ALA A 127 26.57 -3.14 17.71
C ALA A 127 26.53 -4.37 18.66
N PRO A 128 25.49 -5.21 18.63
CA PRO A 128 25.41 -6.41 19.45
C PRO A 128 26.51 -7.42 19.08
N THR A 129 26.94 -8.21 20.07
CA THR A 129 28.04 -9.19 19.88
C THR A 129 27.78 -10.55 20.51
N ASN A 130 26.82 -10.65 21.46
CA ASN A 130 26.45 -11.94 22.03
C ASN A 130 25.62 -12.76 21.04
N TYR A 131 24.73 -12.07 20.30
CA TYR A 131 23.99 -12.62 19.17
C TYR A 131 24.05 -11.62 18.01
N ASN A 132 24.88 -11.91 17.02
CA ASN A 132 25.00 -11.10 15.80
C ASN A 132 25.42 -12.04 14.66
N PRO A 133 24.43 -12.71 14.05
CA PRO A 133 24.69 -13.70 13.02
C PRO A 133 25.56 -13.18 11.89
N VAL A 134 26.47 -14.03 11.43
CA VAL A 134 27.41 -13.74 10.34
C VAL A 134 27.26 -14.77 9.24
N GLY A 135 27.01 -14.30 8.01
CA GLY A 135 26.99 -15.11 6.80
C GLY A 135 28.27 -14.93 5.99
N GLN A 136 29.02 -16.01 5.75
CA GLN A 136 30.19 -16.01 4.89
C GLN A 136 29.85 -16.66 3.55
N TYR A 137 30.15 -15.98 2.44
CA TYR A 137 29.81 -16.37 1.08
C TYR A 137 31.07 -16.53 0.21
N ILE A 138 31.09 -17.54 -0.65
CA ILE A 138 32.14 -17.76 -1.65
C ILE A 138 31.53 -17.97 -3.04
N LYS A 139 32.02 -17.19 -4.00
CA LYS A 139 31.73 -17.35 -5.44
C LYS A 139 33.02 -17.41 -6.23
N THR A 140 33.00 -18.17 -7.32
CA THR A 140 34.13 -18.21 -8.25
C THR A 140 33.69 -17.83 -9.64
N PHE A 141 34.55 -17.14 -10.37
CA PHE A 141 34.32 -16.75 -11.76
C PHE A 141 35.63 -16.75 -12.54
N ASP A 142 35.57 -16.97 -13.84
CA ASP A 142 36.74 -16.99 -14.71
C ASP A 142 36.99 -15.63 -15.37
N VAL A 143 38.27 -15.30 -15.53
CA VAL A 143 38.74 -14.07 -16.18
C VAL A 143 39.74 -14.43 -17.27
N SER A 144 39.47 -14.00 -18.51
CA SER A 144 40.39 -14.20 -19.63
C SER A 144 41.57 -13.22 -19.59
N LYS A 145 42.63 -13.53 -20.33
CA LYS A 145 43.79 -12.65 -20.46
C LYS A 145 43.45 -11.27 -21.03
N GLU A 146 42.50 -11.21 -21.96
CA GLU A 146 42.01 -9.96 -22.56
C GLU A 146 41.29 -9.11 -21.51
N GLN A 147 40.47 -9.75 -20.67
CA GLN A 147 39.70 -9.09 -19.62
C GLN A 147 40.59 -8.48 -18.53
N LEU A 148 41.78 -9.02 -18.26
CA LEU A 148 42.75 -8.41 -17.32
C LEU A 148 43.21 -7.00 -17.73
N SER A 149 43.06 -6.65 -19.01
CA SER A 149 43.42 -5.31 -19.52
C SER A 149 42.27 -4.31 -19.47
N MET A 150 41.09 -4.73 -18.99
CA MET A 150 39.91 -3.90 -18.85
C MET A 150 39.71 -3.52 -17.39
N PRO A 151 39.49 -2.23 -17.08
CA PRO A 151 38.97 -1.81 -15.79
C PRO A 151 37.73 -2.64 -15.43
N THR A 152 37.73 -3.21 -14.23
CA THR A 152 36.70 -4.15 -13.79
C THR A 152 36.26 -3.77 -12.38
N GLU A 153 34.96 -3.56 -12.20
CA GLU A 153 34.31 -3.28 -10.92
C GLU A 153 33.25 -4.32 -10.61
N ILE A 154 32.98 -4.54 -9.33
CA ILE A 154 31.85 -5.34 -8.85
C ILE A 154 30.83 -4.41 -8.20
N CYS A 155 29.55 -4.67 -8.45
CA CYS A 155 28.42 -4.00 -7.83
C CYS A 155 27.64 -4.99 -6.97
N PHE A 156 27.37 -4.60 -5.72
CA PHE A 156 26.38 -5.23 -4.86
C PHE A 156 25.22 -4.24 -4.70
N GLU A 157 24.04 -4.56 -5.26
CA GLU A 157 22.89 -3.63 -5.29
C GLU A 157 22.20 -3.48 -3.91
N GLY A 158 22.46 -4.39 -2.97
CA GLY A 158 21.90 -4.37 -1.61
C GLY A 158 22.36 -5.55 -0.76
N VAL A 159 22.95 -5.24 0.40
CA VAL A 159 23.45 -6.23 1.38
C VAL A 159 23.08 -5.75 2.77
N GLU A 160 22.34 -6.56 3.53
CA GLU A 160 21.86 -6.20 4.87
C GLU A 160 22.73 -6.89 5.95
N SER A 161 23.37 -6.18 6.90
CA SER A 161 23.42 -4.70 7.07
C SER A 161 24.81 -4.08 6.89
N ALA A 162 25.87 -4.89 6.95
CA ALA A 162 27.23 -4.47 6.63
C ALA A 162 28.07 -5.65 6.14
N PHE A 163 29.06 -5.40 5.28
CA PHE A 163 29.84 -6.48 4.70
C PHE A 163 31.27 -6.11 4.30
N TYR A 164 32.13 -7.13 4.32
CA TYR A 164 33.51 -7.07 3.82
C TYR A 164 33.67 -7.88 2.54
N VAL A 165 34.59 -7.45 1.67
CA VAL A 165 34.89 -8.10 0.39
C VAL A 165 36.38 -8.42 0.27
N TRP A 166 36.68 -9.63 -0.17
CA TRP A 166 38.02 -10.06 -0.59
C TRP A 166 37.97 -10.69 -1.97
N LEU A 167 39.02 -10.46 -2.76
CA LEU A 167 39.23 -11.16 -4.01
C LEU A 167 40.58 -11.85 -3.99
N ASN A 168 40.58 -13.16 -4.22
CA ASN A 168 41.77 -13.98 -4.18
C ASN A 168 42.56 -13.77 -2.87
N GLY A 169 41.87 -13.73 -1.73
CA GLY A 169 42.45 -13.52 -0.39
C GLY A 169 43.05 -12.16 -0.09
N ASP A 170 43.02 -11.22 -1.03
CA ASP A 170 43.39 -9.83 -0.80
C ASP A 170 42.15 -9.02 -0.40
N PHE A 171 42.28 -8.16 0.61
CA PHE A 171 41.20 -7.28 1.06
C PHE A 171 40.86 -6.23 -0.02
N VAL A 172 39.57 -6.16 -0.37
CA VAL A 172 39.05 -5.22 -1.36
C VAL A 172 38.36 -4.05 -0.67
N GLY A 173 37.47 -4.28 0.30
CA GLY A 173 36.75 -3.18 0.95
C GLY A 173 35.69 -3.59 1.96
N TYR A 174 34.97 -2.58 2.46
CA TYR A 174 33.88 -2.66 3.44
C TYR A 174 32.78 -1.65 3.10
N SER A 175 31.51 -1.96 3.39
CA SER A 175 30.39 -1.03 3.25
C SER A 175 29.27 -1.28 4.27
N GLU A 176 28.63 -0.19 4.68
CA GLU A 176 27.30 -0.09 5.30
C GLU A 176 26.29 0.53 4.30
N ASP A 177 25.07 0.81 4.79
CA ASP A 177 23.86 1.21 4.07
C ASP A 177 23.26 0.07 3.24
N THR A 178 22.20 -0.53 3.79
CA THR A 178 21.55 -1.72 3.26
C THR A 178 20.93 -1.52 1.86
N PHE A 179 20.47 -0.30 1.55
CA PHE A 179 19.55 -0.07 0.43
C PHE A 179 20.14 0.74 -0.74
N THR A 180 21.40 1.17 -0.65
CA THR A 180 22.13 1.77 -1.78
C THR A 180 23.28 0.87 -2.26
N PRO A 181 23.64 0.90 -3.55
CA PRO A 181 24.65 -0.01 -4.09
C PRO A 181 26.06 0.28 -3.57
N ALA A 182 26.84 -0.78 -3.37
CA ALA A 182 28.25 -0.70 -3.02
C ALA A 182 29.13 -1.27 -4.15
N LEU A 183 29.99 -0.41 -4.70
CA LEU A 183 30.86 -0.73 -5.82
C LEU A 183 32.33 -0.79 -5.41
N PHE A 184 33.09 -1.75 -5.93
CA PHE A 184 34.52 -1.91 -5.66
C PHE A 184 35.34 -2.17 -6.93
N ASP A 185 36.51 -1.53 -7.06
CA ASP A 185 37.45 -1.77 -8.16
C ASP A 185 38.21 -3.09 -7.94
N LEU A 186 37.95 -4.07 -8.80
CA LEU A 186 38.60 -5.39 -8.76
C LEU A 186 39.88 -5.45 -9.61
N THR A 187 40.11 -4.48 -10.49
CA THR A 187 41.22 -4.50 -11.47
C THR A 187 42.59 -4.85 -10.87
N PRO A 188 43.01 -4.31 -9.70
CA PRO A 188 44.31 -4.61 -9.10
C PRO A 188 44.46 -6.05 -8.55
N TYR A 189 43.35 -6.76 -8.41
CA TYR A 189 43.24 -8.02 -7.65
C TYR A 189 43.02 -9.24 -8.56
N LEU A 190 42.60 -9.03 -9.80
CA LEU A 190 42.27 -10.08 -10.75
C LEU A 190 43.51 -10.87 -11.19
N ILE A 191 43.31 -12.17 -11.42
CA ILE A 191 44.29 -13.07 -12.04
C ILE A 191 43.69 -13.74 -13.27
N GLU A 192 44.53 -14.24 -14.18
CA GLU A 192 44.07 -15.03 -15.32
C GLU A 192 43.48 -16.36 -14.83
N GLY A 193 42.34 -16.76 -15.40
CA GLY A 193 41.61 -17.97 -15.02
C GLY A 193 40.67 -17.75 -13.83
N LYS A 194 40.62 -18.73 -12.94
CA LYS A 194 39.66 -18.79 -11.84
C LYS A 194 39.99 -17.78 -10.74
N ASN A 195 39.06 -16.88 -10.47
CA ASN A 195 39.10 -15.94 -9.35
C ASN A 195 38.10 -16.38 -8.27
N THR A 196 38.44 -16.13 -7.00
CA THR A 196 37.58 -16.46 -5.85
C THR A 196 37.21 -15.19 -5.11
N LEU A 197 35.92 -14.88 -5.08
CA LEU A 197 35.30 -13.80 -4.33
C LEU A 197 34.82 -14.34 -2.99
N ALA A 198 35.18 -13.65 -1.92
CA ALA A 198 34.75 -13.95 -0.56
C ALA A 198 34.06 -12.73 0.05
N VAL A 199 32.90 -12.94 0.67
CA VAL A 199 32.08 -11.88 1.28
C VAL A 199 31.67 -12.31 2.68
N GLU A 200 31.84 -11.44 3.67
CA GLU A 200 31.39 -11.66 5.05
C GLU A 200 30.35 -10.61 5.42
N VAL A 201 29.13 -11.04 5.70
CA VAL A 201 27.96 -10.19 5.98
C VAL A 201 27.56 -10.33 7.44
N TYR A 202 27.32 -9.20 8.11
CA TYR A 202 26.87 -9.12 9.49
C TYR A 202 25.39 -8.75 9.53
N ARG A 203 24.62 -9.42 10.40
CA ARG A 203 23.20 -9.08 10.64
C ARG A 203 23.07 -7.67 11.22
N TRP A 204 23.91 -7.33 12.20
CA TRP A 204 23.91 -6.03 12.86
C TRP A 204 25.25 -5.32 12.79
N SER A 205 25.22 -4.01 12.54
CA SER A 205 26.33 -3.07 12.61
C SER A 205 25.95 -1.85 13.45
N ASP A 206 26.85 -0.90 13.61
CA ASP A 206 26.52 0.41 14.18
C ASP A 206 25.58 1.21 13.28
N ALA A 207 25.67 1.08 11.95
CA ALA A 207 24.69 1.62 11.01
C ALA A 207 23.26 1.08 11.23
N SER A 208 23.07 -0.10 11.84
CA SER A 208 21.73 -0.63 12.14
C SER A 208 20.93 0.26 13.11
N TRP A 209 21.60 1.16 13.84
CA TRP A 209 20.91 2.20 14.61
C TRP A 209 20.16 3.21 13.72
N LEU A 210 20.56 3.38 12.46
CA LEU A 210 19.92 4.25 11.46
C LEU A 210 18.88 3.53 10.58
N GLU A 211 18.62 2.25 10.85
CA GLU A 211 17.76 1.38 10.03
C GLU A 211 16.68 0.74 10.91
N ASP A 212 15.97 1.58 11.66
CA ASP A 212 14.93 1.19 12.62
C ASP A 212 13.50 1.30 12.06
N GLN A 213 13.31 0.94 10.79
CA GLN A 213 12.00 0.92 10.15
C GLN A 213 11.04 -0.10 10.79
N ASP A 214 9.74 0.21 10.77
CA ASP A 214 8.67 -0.73 11.11
C ASP A 214 8.52 -1.84 10.04
N PHE A 215 9.40 -2.84 10.10
CA PHE A 215 9.44 -3.94 9.14
C PHE A 215 10.13 -5.21 9.69
N TRP A 216 10.18 -6.26 8.86
CA TRP A 216 10.93 -7.47 9.16
C TRP A 216 12.45 -7.21 9.21
N ARG A 217 13.12 -7.78 10.20
CA ARG A 217 14.57 -7.77 10.39
C ARG A 217 15.18 -9.02 9.75
N LEU A 218 15.63 -8.87 8.51
CA LEU A 218 16.22 -9.93 7.68
C LEU A 218 17.70 -9.64 7.45
N SER A 219 18.40 -10.46 6.67
CA SER A 219 19.83 -10.26 6.42
C SER A 219 20.32 -10.97 5.16
N GLY A 220 21.51 -10.60 4.69
CA GLY A 220 22.19 -11.26 3.58
C GLY A 220 22.26 -10.41 2.32
N ILE A 221 22.76 -11.01 1.24
CA ILE A 221 22.86 -10.37 -0.09
C ILE A 221 21.48 -10.49 -0.76
N PHE A 222 20.62 -9.49 -0.59
CA PHE A 222 19.20 -9.56 -0.95
C PHE A 222 18.83 -8.87 -2.28
N ARG A 223 19.78 -8.18 -2.92
CA ARG A 223 19.69 -7.69 -4.30
C ARG A 223 20.87 -8.17 -5.15
N ASP A 224 20.79 -7.92 -6.45
CA ASP A 224 21.70 -8.45 -7.46
C ASP A 224 23.18 -8.16 -7.19
N VAL A 225 24.04 -9.09 -7.65
CA VAL A 225 25.49 -8.92 -7.68
C VAL A 225 25.99 -9.14 -9.10
N TYR A 226 26.79 -8.21 -9.62
CA TYR A 226 27.36 -8.33 -10.96
C TYR A 226 28.69 -7.61 -11.11
N ILE A 227 29.45 -7.99 -12.15
CA ILE A 227 30.70 -7.35 -12.55
C ILE A 227 30.46 -6.50 -13.80
N LEU A 228 31.01 -5.28 -13.80
CA LEU A 228 31.09 -4.42 -14.98
C LEU A 228 32.55 -4.33 -15.44
N ARG A 229 32.78 -4.63 -16.73
CA ARG A 229 34.06 -4.42 -17.40
C ARG A 229 33.96 -3.23 -18.33
N ARG A 230 34.86 -2.26 -18.21
CA ARG A 230 34.81 -1.01 -18.96
C ARG A 230 35.95 -0.90 -19.96
N PRO A 231 35.82 -0.09 -21.04
CA PRO A 231 36.99 0.36 -21.78
C PRO A 231 37.90 1.24 -20.91
N ASN A 232 39.16 1.46 -21.31
CA ASN A 232 40.08 2.30 -20.53
C ASN A 232 39.53 3.72 -20.29
N SER A 233 38.99 4.33 -21.35
CA SER A 233 38.37 5.64 -21.33
C SER A 233 36.86 5.43 -21.36
N HIS A 234 36.18 5.75 -20.27
CA HIS A 234 34.75 5.50 -20.09
C HIS A 234 34.09 6.58 -19.24
N ILE A 235 32.77 6.64 -19.27
CA ILE A 235 31.91 7.45 -18.44
C ILE A 235 31.71 6.76 -17.10
N THR A 236 31.94 7.50 -16.02
CA THR A 236 31.69 7.05 -14.64
C THR A 236 30.43 7.62 -14.04
N ASP A 237 29.95 8.77 -14.52
CA ASP A 237 28.67 9.36 -14.09
C ASP A 237 28.06 10.24 -15.18
N ILE A 238 26.73 10.32 -15.19
CA ILE A 238 25.96 11.24 -16.02
C ILE A 238 24.89 11.95 -15.19
N HIS A 239 24.66 13.23 -15.49
CA HIS A 239 23.51 13.98 -15.01
C HIS A 239 22.80 14.60 -16.19
N VAL A 240 21.57 14.15 -16.46
CA VAL A 240 20.70 14.68 -17.50
C VAL A 240 19.73 15.68 -16.86
N ARG A 241 19.97 16.96 -17.15
CA ARG A 241 19.13 18.07 -16.67
C ARG A 241 18.33 18.65 -17.80
N HIS A 242 17.10 19.05 -17.51
CA HIS A 242 16.29 19.80 -18.46
C HIS A 242 15.55 20.95 -17.78
N THR A 243 15.46 22.07 -18.48
CA THR A 243 14.71 23.24 -18.01
C THR A 243 13.70 23.62 -19.08
N LEU A 244 12.41 23.55 -18.73
CA LEU A 244 11.34 24.12 -19.55
C LEU A 244 11.30 25.64 -19.36
N ASP A 245 11.01 26.37 -20.44
CA ASP A 245 10.75 27.81 -20.37
C ASP A 245 9.54 28.15 -19.48
N ASP A 246 9.32 29.43 -19.20
CA ASP A 246 8.22 29.88 -18.31
C ASP A 246 6.82 29.71 -18.91
N GLN A 247 6.73 29.45 -20.22
CA GLN A 247 5.50 29.04 -20.91
C GLN A 247 5.33 27.51 -20.91
N TYR A 248 6.30 26.79 -20.34
CA TYR A 248 6.43 25.35 -20.41
C TYR A 248 6.42 24.84 -21.85
N HIS A 249 6.92 25.58 -22.85
CA HIS A 249 6.84 25.20 -24.25
C HIS A 249 8.13 24.54 -24.73
N ASP A 250 9.25 25.26 -24.80
CA ASP A 250 10.54 24.74 -25.22
C ASP A 250 11.39 24.30 -24.02
N ALA A 251 12.42 23.48 -24.27
CA ALA A 251 13.35 23.02 -23.24
C ALA A 251 14.82 23.20 -23.64
N THR A 252 15.68 23.46 -22.66
CA THR A 252 17.12 23.24 -22.78
C THR A 252 17.48 21.91 -22.13
N LEU A 253 18.14 21.02 -22.87
CA LEU A 253 18.68 19.74 -22.38
C LEU A 253 20.18 19.92 -22.12
N THR A 254 20.62 19.61 -20.91
CA THR A 254 22.02 19.64 -20.50
C THR A 254 22.46 18.24 -20.08
N LEU A 255 23.53 17.76 -20.68
CA LEU A 255 24.19 16.50 -20.33
C LEU A 255 25.53 16.84 -19.65
N ASP A 256 25.61 16.56 -18.36
CA ASP A 256 26.87 16.56 -17.62
C ASP A 256 27.44 15.13 -17.63
N VAL A 257 28.71 14.99 -17.98
CA VAL A 257 29.41 13.70 -18.07
C VAL A 257 30.70 13.77 -17.26
N GLU A 258 30.92 12.77 -16.42
CA GLU A 258 32.22 12.49 -15.81
C GLU A 258 32.88 11.33 -16.57
N LEU A 259 34.08 11.56 -17.09
CA LEU A 259 34.88 10.61 -17.85
C LEU A 259 36.12 10.22 -17.06
N LYS A 260 36.53 8.95 -17.16
CA LYS A 260 37.73 8.38 -16.54
C LYS A 260 38.65 7.75 -17.58
N ASP A 261 39.91 8.15 -17.58
CA ASP A 261 41.02 7.48 -18.28
C ASP A 261 41.78 6.61 -17.28
N TYR A 262 41.32 5.37 -17.09
CA TYR A 262 41.72 4.52 -15.96
C TYR A 262 43.23 4.32 -15.86
N TYR A 263 43.91 3.97 -16.97
CA TYR A 263 45.36 3.76 -17.02
C TYR A 263 46.17 5.05 -17.29
N GLN A 264 45.51 6.22 -17.30
CA GLN A 264 46.12 7.54 -17.54
C GLN A 264 46.94 7.57 -18.85
N LYS A 265 46.35 7.03 -19.93
CA LYS A 265 46.98 6.99 -21.25
C LYS A 265 46.96 8.34 -21.98
N LYS A 266 46.26 9.35 -21.42
CA LYS A 266 46.06 10.70 -21.97
C LYS A 266 45.50 10.66 -23.37
N GLN A 267 44.44 9.88 -23.54
CA GLN A 267 43.78 9.72 -24.84
C GLN A 267 42.88 10.93 -25.15
N THR A 268 42.54 11.09 -26.42
CA THR A 268 41.46 11.99 -26.84
C THR A 268 40.23 11.13 -27.11
N VAL A 269 39.08 11.57 -26.62
CA VAL A 269 37.78 10.92 -26.86
C VAL A 269 36.77 11.92 -27.42
N HIS A 270 35.79 11.41 -28.14
CA HIS A 270 34.65 12.17 -28.67
C HIS A 270 33.37 11.65 -28.02
N ILE A 271 32.60 12.54 -27.41
CA ILE A 271 31.24 12.24 -26.94
C ILE A 271 30.26 12.70 -28.02
N GLU A 272 29.35 11.83 -28.44
CA GLU A 272 28.20 12.17 -29.28
C GLU A 272 26.90 11.69 -28.62
N ALA A 273 25.90 12.57 -28.53
CA ALA A 273 24.63 12.27 -27.92
C ALA A 273 23.46 12.48 -28.90
N TYR A 274 22.54 11.53 -28.90
CA TYR A 274 21.37 11.46 -29.79
C TYR A 274 20.10 11.35 -28.95
N LEU A 275 19.04 12.08 -29.32
CA LEU A 275 17.76 12.04 -28.62
C LEU A 275 16.70 11.43 -29.54
N PHE A 276 16.20 10.25 -29.21
CA PHE A 276 15.21 9.54 -30.01
C PHE A 276 13.82 9.60 -29.39
N ASP A 277 12.80 9.66 -30.26
CA ASP A 277 11.40 9.47 -29.87
C ASP A 277 11.03 7.97 -29.79
N HIS A 278 9.80 7.66 -29.40
CA HIS A 278 9.28 6.27 -29.31
C HIS A 278 9.26 5.51 -30.64
N GLN A 279 9.40 6.19 -31.78
CA GLN A 279 9.50 5.59 -33.10
C GLN A 279 10.95 5.46 -33.56
N GLU A 280 11.91 5.63 -32.64
CA GLU A 280 13.36 5.62 -32.89
C GLU A 280 13.81 6.69 -33.90
N ARG A 281 13.06 7.79 -34.02
CA ARG A 281 13.43 8.92 -34.90
C ARG A 281 14.18 9.97 -34.09
N ASN A 282 15.25 10.51 -34.68
CA ASN A 282 16.02 11.57 -34.04
C ASN A 282 15.16 12.83 -33.92
N VAL A 283 15.16 13.42 -32.72
CA VAL A 283 14.43 14.64 -32.37
C VAL A 283 15.25 15.88 -32.71
N LEU A 284 16.58 15.74 -32.73
CA LEU A 284 17.53 16.78 -33.06
C LEU A 284 17.96 16.65 -34.51
N ASP A 285 18.22 17.79 -35.17
CA ASP A 285 18.73 17.80 -36.55
C ASP A 285 20.13 17.17 -36.66
N GLU A 286 20.98 17.38 -35.65
CA GLU A 286 22.34 16.85 -35.54
C GLU A 286 22.59 16.36 -34.10
N PRO A 287 23.44 15.32 -33.90
CA PRO A 287 23.89 14.96 -32.57
C PRO A 287 24.65 16.11 -31.92
N PHE A 288 24.57 16.19 -30.60
CA PHE A 288 25.32 17.16 -29.80
C PHE A 288 26.43 16.45 -29.04
N GLY A 289 27.57 17.10 -28.88
CA GLY A 289 28.76 16.40 -28.42
C GLY A 289 29.96 17.31 -28.17
N LYS A 290 31.04 16.73 -27.66
CA LYS A 290 32.29 17.44 -27.41
C LYS A 290 33.48 16.49 -27.51
N THR A 291 34.59 17.00 -28.05
CA THR A 291 35.91 16.35 -27.96
C THR A 291 36.55 16.68 -26.62
N ILE A 292 37.07 15.67 -25.95
CA ILE A 292 37.77 15.78 -24.67
C ILE A 292 39.19 15.24 -24.83
N GLU A 293 40.17 16.04 -24.43
CA GLU A 293 41.55 15.62 -24.28
C GLU A 293 41.84 15.47 -22.79
N PHE A 294 42.10 14.24 -22.33
CA PHE A 294 42.38 14.00 -20.91
C PHE A 294 43.68 14.70 -20.49
N GLN A 295 43.56 15.70 -19.61
CA GLN A 295 44.68 16.33 -18.93
C GLN A 295 44.96 15.61 -17.61
N GLU A 296 43.88 15.24 -16.93
CA GLU A 296 43.88 14.46 -15.69
C GLU A 296 43.26 13.07 -15.90
N GLN A 297 43.19 12.26 -14.83
CA GLN A 297 42.55 10.94 -14.90
C GLN A 297 41.02 11.05 -15.02
N LEU A 298 40.44 12.08 -14.40
CA LEU A 298 39.01 12.36 -14.43
C LEU A 298 38.79 13.70 -15.12
N GLU A 299 37.84 13.74 -16.04
CA GLU A 299 37.44 14.96 -16.73
C GLU A 299 35.92 15.13 -16.61
N LYS A 300 35.47 16.35 -16.34
CA LYS A 300 34.04 16.69 -16.28
C LYS A 300 33.68 17.62 -17.43
N VAL A 301 32.58 17.35 -18.10
CA VAL A 301 32.09 18.17 -19.21
C VAL A 301 30.59 18.36 -19.15
N SER A 302 30.14 19.58 -19.42
CA SER A 302 28.74 19.90 -19.68
C SER A 302 28.54 20.20 -21.17
N ILE A 303 27.50 19.59 -21.75
CA ILE A 303 27.10 19.77 -23.16
C ILE A 303 25.62 20.12 -23.18
N LEU A 304 25.23 21.18 -23.88
CA LEU A 304 23.84 21.66 -23.92
C LEU A 304 23.29 21.72 -25.35
N THR A 305 21.99 21.50 -25.47
CA THR A 305 21.23 21.66 -26.71
C THR A 305 19.79 22.13 -26.42
N ASN A 306 19.11 22.67 -27.42
CA ASN A 306 17.72 23.12 -27.29
C ASN A 306 16.77 22.14 -27.97
N VAL A 307 15.65 21.84 -27.31
CA VAL A 307 14.59 20.96 -27.80
C VAL A 307 13.31 21.78 -27.93
N LYS A 308 12.77 21.86 -29.15
CA LYS A 308 11.57 22.63 -29.43
C LYS A 308 10.32 21.81 -29.10
N ASN A 309 9.41 22.39 -28.33
CA ASN A 309 8.12 21.80 -27.96
C ASN A 309 8.17 20.30 -27.64
N PRO A 310 9.04 19.84 -26.72
CA PRO A 310 9.10 18.42 -26.36
C PRO A 310 7.76 17.96 -25.77
N LYS A 311 7.43 16.69 -26.02
CA LYS A 311 6.34 16.04 -25.29
C LYS A 311 6.75 15.91 -23.82
N LYS A 312 5.88 16.36 -22.94
CA LYS A 312 6.15 16.42 -21.50
C LYS A 312 5.82 15.10 -20.83
N TRP A 313 6.58 14.78 -19.79
CA TRP A 313 6.32 13.65 -18.91
C TRP A 313 5.36 14.05 -17.79
N SER A 314 4.45 13.13 -17.44
CA SER A 314 3.59 13.16 -16.25
C SER A 314 3.09 11.74 -15.95
N ALA A 315 2.54 11.49 -14.76
CA ALA A 315 1.91 10.21 -14.44
C ALA A 315 0.69 9.87 -15.34
N GLU A 316 0.08 10.88 -15.97
CA GLU A 316 -1.03 10.68 -16.91
C GLU A 316 -0.55 10.35 -18.34
N LYS A 317 0.57 10.96 -18.74
CA LYS A 317 1.18 10.82 -20.07
C LYS A 317 2.70 10.65 -19.88
N PRO A 318 3.18 9.42 -19.60
CA PRO A 318 4.59 9.15 -19.24
C PRO A 318 5.50 9.11 -20.48
N TYR A 319 5.58 10.22 -21.21
CA TYR A 319 6.36 10.26 -22.44
C TYR A 319 7.87 10.32 -22.15
N LEU A 320 8.57 9.23 -22.47
CA LEU A 320 10.03 9.14 -22.36
C LEU A 320 10.72 9.21 -23.73
N TYR A 321 11.70 10.10 -23.87
CA TYR A 321 12.67 10.04 -24.95
C TYR A 321 13.82 9.10 -24.57
N GLN A 322 14.58 8.65 -25.57
CA GLN A 322 15.78 7.83 -25.37
C GLN A 322 17.03 8.65 -25.71
N LEU A 323 17.80 9.04 -24.69
CA LEU A 323 19.11 9.66 -24.89
C LEU A 323 20.17 8.57 -25.03
N ILE A 324 20.82 8.51 -26.19
CA ILE A 324 21.93 7.60 -26.48
C ILE A 324 23.22 8.41 -26.47
N ILE A 325 24.17 8.04 -25.62
CA ILE A 325 25.47 8.70 -25.45
C ILE A 325 26.55 7.75 -25.90
N GLU A 326 27.31 8.12 -26.93
CA GLU A 326 28.40 7.34 -27.50
C GLU A 326 29.74 7.97 -27.17
N VAL A 327 30.69 7.14 -26.71
CA VAL A 327 32.08 7.55 -26.50
C VAL A 327 32.95 6.88 -27.56
N CYS A 328 33.63 7.68 -28.36
CA CYS A 328 34.53 7.21 -29.41
C CYS A 328 35.98 7.60 -29.12
N ASP A 329 36.95 6.80 -29.56
CA ASP A 329 38.36 7.18 -29.55
C ASP A 329 38.67 8.24 -30.64
N ALA A 330 39.88 8.80 -30.62
CA ALA A 330 40.36 9.78 -31.60
C ALA A 330 40.35 9.28 -33.07
N LYS A 331 40.19 7.98 -33.31
CA LYS A 331 40.11 7.37 -34.65
C LYS A 331 38.65 7.10 -35.07
N GLY A 332 37.67 7.43 -34.22
CA GLY A 332 36.25 7.18 -34.45
C GLY A 332 35.80 5.76 -34.11
N HIS A 333 36.59 4.98 -33.37
CA HIS A 333 36.13 3.67 -32.88
C HIS A 333 35.26 3.86 -31.63
N LEU A 334 34.09 3.25 -31.65
CA LEU A 334 33.17 3.23 -30.51
C LEU A 334 33.78 2.44 -29.34
N LEU A 335 33.83 3.06 -28.17
CA LEU A 335 34.34 2.49 -26.92
C LEU A 335 33.19 1.97 -26.06
N GLU A 336 32.14 2.77 -25.89
CA GLU A 336 30.93 2.41 -25.15
C GLU A 336 29.73 3.28 -25.55
N VAL A 337 28.54 2.77 -25.22
CA VAL A 337 27.25 3.42 -25.41
C VAL A 337 26.47 3.38 -24.11
N ILE A 338 25.90 4.50 -23.69
CA ILE A 338 24.97 4.58 -22.56
C ILE A 338 23.58 4.97 -23.08
N LYS A 339 22.54 4.37 -22.51
CA LYS A 339 21.16 4.74 -22.73
C LYS A 339 20.58 5.33 -21.46
N GLN A 340 19.97 6.51 -21.58
CA GLN A 340 19.30 7.20 -20.48
C GLN A 340 17.91 7.65 -20.94
N PRO A 341 16.82 7.17 -20.33
CA PRO A 341 15.49 7.72 -20.55
C PRO A 341 15.42 9.19 -20.11
N VAL A 342 14.67 10.02 -20.86
CA VAL A 342 14.49 11.45 -20.56
C VAL A 342 13.02 11.82 -20.62
N GLY A 343 12.46 12.28 -19.50
CA GLY A 343 11.08 12.76 -19.41
C GLY A 343 11.00 14.25 -19.10
N PHE A 344 10.81 15.10 -20.13
CA PHE A 344 10.76 16.55 -19.95
C PHE A 344 9.62 16.97 -19.02
N ARG A 345 9.97 17.52 -17.86
CA ARG A 345 9.00 18.05 -16.88
C ARG A 345 9.61 19.18 -16.06
N ARG A 346 8.77 20.07 -15.53
CA ARG A 346 9.15 21.09 -14.54
C ARG A 346 8.27 20.93 -13.32
N PHE A 347 8.90 20.62 -12.18
CA PHE A 347 8.25 20.55 -10.88
C PHE A 347 8.82 21.67 -10.01
N GLU A 348 7.95 22.49 -9.44
CA GLU A 348 8.39 23.70 -8.73
C GLU A 348 7.38 24.15 -7.67
N LEU A 349 7.86 24.92 -6.70
CA LEU A 349 7.00 25.73 -5.83
C LEU A 349 6.68 27.06 -6.51
N LYS A 350 5.40 27.32 -6.75
CA LYS A 350 4.91 28.59 -7.30
C LYS A 350 3.72 29.06 -6.51
N ASP A 351 3.79 30.29 -6.01
CA ASP A 351 2.76 30.92 -5.17
C ASP A 351 2.35 30.06 -3.94
N GLY A 352 3.33 29.37 -3.35
CA GLY A 352 3.13 28.50 -2.18
C GLY A 352 2.51 27.13 -2.49
N LEU A 353 2.41 26.75 -3.77
CA LEU A 353 1.85 25.47 -4.22
C LEU A 353 2.88 24.68 -5.04
N MET A 354 2.86 23.36 -4.91
CA MET A 354 3.59 22.45 -5.78
C MET A 354 2.90 22.37 -7.13
N MET A 355 3.65 22.65 -8.19
CA MET A 355 3.17 22.67 -9.57
C MET A 355 3.96 21.68 -10.42
N LEU A 356 3.26 20.88 -11.23
CA LEU A 356 3.86 20.09 -12.29
C LEU A 356 3.44 20.69 -13.64
N ASN A 357 4.43 21.09 -14.45
CA ASN A 357 4.21 21.69 -15.78
C ASN A 357 3.18 22.85 -15.75
N GLY A 358 3.21 23.65 -14.68
CA GLY A 358 2.31 24.79 -14.47
C GLY A 358 0.92 24.46 -13.93
N LYS A 359 0.65 23.21 -13.54
CA LYS A 359 -0.62 22.75 -12.96
C LYS A 359 -0.44 22.29 -11.52
N ARG A 360 -1.36 22.66 -10.62
CA ARG A 360 -1.37 22.21 -9.22
C ARG A 360 -1.52 20.70 -9.16
N ILE A 361 -0.58 20.02 -8.51
CA ILE A 361 -0.65 18.57 -8.30
C ILE A 361 -1.45 18.22 -7.04
N VAL A 362 -2.12 17.07 -7.06
CA VAL A 362 -2.64 16.40 -5.86
C VAL A 362 -2.10 14.97 -5.85
N PHE A 363 -1.36 14.62 -4.82
CA PHE A 363 -0.82 13.28 -4.60
C PHE A 363 -1.93 12.36 -4.08
N LYS A 364 -2.30 11.39 -4.92
CA LYS A 364 -3.22 10.30 -4.61
C LYS A 364 -2.35 9.07 -4.38
N GLY A 365 -1.63 9.10 -3.28
CA GLY A 365 -0.47 8.26 -3.05
C GLY A 365 -0.71 7.08 -2.11
N VAL A 366 0.29 6.21 -2.06
CA VAL A 366 0.42 5.09 -1.10
C VAL A 366 1.89 4.91 -0.70
N ASN A 367 2.15 4.54 0.56
CA ASN A 367 3.47 4.10 1.02
C ASN A 367 3.69 2.64 0.59
N ARG A 368 4.89 2.29 0.14
CA ARG A 368 5.21 0.93 -0.30
C ARG A 368 6.56 0.49 0.24
N HIS A 369 6.54 -0.53 1.09
CA HIS A 369 7.71 -1.39 1.34
C HIS A 369 7.97 -2.34 0.16
N GLU A 370 9.24 -2.61 -0.12
CA GLU A 370 9.62 -3.74 -0.98
C GLU A 370 9.38 -5.05 -0.25
N PHE A 371 8.25 -5.70 -0.55
CA PHE A 371 7.89 -6.94 0.13
C PHE A 371 7.12 -7.92 -0.76
N GLN A 372 7.46 -9.20 -0.62
CA GLN A 372 6.71 -10.32 -1.16
C GLN A 372 6.70 -11.47 -0.14
N ALA A 373 5.54 -12.12 0.03
CA ALA A 373 5.30 -13.09 1.11
C ALA A 373 6.31 -14.25 1.20
N ASP A 374 6.88 -14.71 0.09
CA ASP A 374 7.79 -15.87 0.06
C ASP A 374 9.28 -15.46 0.04
N ARG A 375 9.59 -14.22 -0.33
CA ARG A 375 10.96 -13.74 -0.59
C ARG A 375 11.39 -12.54 0.28
N GLY A 376 10.51 -12.02 1.13
CA GLY A 376 10.79 -10.83 1.92
C GLY A 376 11.07 -9.64 1.00
N ARG A 377 12.21 -8.96 1.19
CA ARG A 377 12.61 -7.80 0.38
C ARG A 377 13.31 -8.13 -0.94
N ALA A 378 13.59 -9.41 -1.23
CA ALA A 378 14.16 -9.85 -2.50
C ALA A 378 13.09 -9.89 -3.61
N VAL A 379 12.48 -8.74 -3.91
CA VAL A 379 11.39 -8.57 -4.89
C VAL A 379 11.90 -8.64 -6.32
N THR A 380 11.09 -9.19 -7.22
CA THR A 380 11.41 -9.30 -8.66
C THR A 380 10.80 -8.17 -9.47
N GLU A 381 11.30 -7.96 -10.70
CA GLU A 381 10.69 -7.02 -11.67
C GLU A 381 9.19 -7.30 -11.87
N GLN A 382 8.79 -8.57 -11.93
CA GLN A 382 7.38 -8.92 -12.11
C GLN A 382 6.53 -8.54 -10.89
N ASP A 383 7.06 -8.68 -9.67
CA ASP A 383 6.36 -8.23 -8.45
C ASP A 383 6.13 -6.71 -8.50
N MET A 384 7.15 -5.96 -8.92
CA MET A 384 7.06 -4.50 -9.09
C MET A 384 6.04 -4.11 -10.17
N ILE A 385 6.03 -4.80 -11.32
CA ILE A 385 5.06 -4.56 -12.39
C ILE A 385 3.64 -4.82 -11.90
N ASN A 386 3.42 -5.94 -11.19
CA ASN A 386 2.10 -6.28 -10.64
C ASN A 386 1.58 -5.18 -9.70
N ASP A 387 2.44 -4.68 -8.82
CA ASP A 387 2.11 -3.56 -7.92
C ASP A 387 1.72 -2.31 -8.71
N ILE A 388 2.55 -1.89 -9.67
CA ILE A 388 2.34 -0.65 -10.47
C ILE A 388 1.06 -0.71 -11.28
N LEU A 389 0.80 -1.83 -11.96
CA LEU A 389 -0.40 -2.01 -12.77
C LEU A 389 -1.65 -1.90 -11.90
N LEU A 390 -1.65 -2.55 -10.74
CA LEU A 390 -2.77 -2.51 -9.81
C LEU A 390 -2.97 -1.10 -9.23
N MET A 391 -1.90 -0.42 -8.81
CA MET A 391 -1.96 0.97 -8.37
C MET A 391 -2.62 1.86 -9.44
N LYS A 392 -2.20 1.73 -10.70
CA LYS A 392 -2.71 2.54 -11.81
C LYS A 392 -4.18 2.26 -12.10
N GLN A 393 -4.58 0.99 -12.08
CA GLN A 393 -5.96 0.55 -12.28
C GLN A 393 -6.92 1.02 -11.17
N PHE A 394 -6.40 1.35 -9.99
CA PHE A 394 -7.14 1.84 -8.83
C PHE A 394 -6.87 3.33 -8.53
N ASN A 395 -6.54 4.10 -9.57
CA ASN A 395 -6.44 5.57 -9.54
C ASN A 395 -5.33 6.16 -8.65
N ILE A 396 -4.38 5.34 -8.17
CA ILE A 396 -3.19 5.81 -7.47
C ILE A 396 -2.25 6.47 -8.50
N ASN A 397 -1.72 7.64 -8.17
CA ASN A 397 -0.81 8.40 -9.04
C ASN A 397 0.60 8.60 -8.46
N ALA A 398 0.81 8.23 -7.19
CA ALA A 398 2.08 8.46 -6.51
C ALA A 398 2.44 7.34 -5.53
N VAL A 399 3.74 7.16 -5.29
CA VAL A 399 4.28 6.23 -4.30
C VAL A 399 5.37 6.91 -3.48
N ARG A 400 5.39 6.66 -2.18
CA ARG A 400 6.53 6.96 -1.30
C ARG A 400 7.27 5.66 -1.00
N THR A 401 8.59 5.64 -1.17
CA THR A 401 9.44 4.47 -0.94
C THR A 401 9.76 4.32 0.54
N SER A 402 8.79 3.83 1.32
CA SER A 402 8.90 3.70 2.76
C SER A 402 9.90 2.58 3.14
N HIS A 403 10.98 2.82 3.88
CA HIS A 403 11.60 4.13 4.22
C HIS A 403 13.07 4.12 3.84
N TYR A 404 13.31 3.84 2.56
CA TYR A 404 14.62 3.64 1.98
C TYR A 404 14.55 3.66 0.45
N PRO A 405 15.70 3.81 -0.25
CA PRO A 405 15.71 3.74 -1.70
C PRO A 405 15.39 2.31 -2.18
N ASN A 406 14.38 2.17 -3.02
CA ASN A 406 13.96 0.88 -3.59
C ASN A 406 14.99 0.36 -4.61
N HIS A 407 14.77 -0.86 -5.11
CA HIS A 407 15.55 -1.43 -6.21
C HIS A 407 15.55 -0.47 -7.43
N PRO A 408 16.69 -0.20 -8.11
CA PRO A 408 16.75 0.78 -9.20
C PRO A 408 15.69 0.59 -10.29
N LYS A 409 15.38 -0.67 -10.60
CA LYS A 409 14.33 -1.04 -11.55
C LYS A 409 12.93 -0.48 -11.21
N TRP A 410 12.63 -0.24 -9.94
CA TRP A 410 11.36 0.37 -9.52
C TRP A 410 11.14 1.76 -10.15
N TYR A 411 12.20 2.57 -10.21
CA TYR A 411 12.13 3.93 -10.74
C TYR A 411 12.01 3.93 -12.26
N ASP A 412 12.72 3.02 -12.96
CA ASP A 412 12.51 2.79 -14.40
C ASP A 412 11.05 2.47 -14.72
N LEU A 413 10.42 1.62 -13.90
CA LEU A 413 9.03 1.23 -14.07
C LEU A 413 8.08 2.40 -13.75
N CYS A 414 8.36 3.19 -12.70
CA CYS A 414 7.57 4.39 -12.40
C CYS A 414 7.66 5.44 -13.50
N ASP A 415 8.84 5.61 -14.11
CA ASP A 415 9.04 6.47 -15.28
C ASP A 415 8.22 5.98 -16.48
N HIS A 416 8.21 4.67 -16.73
CA HIS A 416 7.55 4.04 -17.88
C HIS A 416 6.02 4.04 -17.76
N TYR A 417 5.49 3.59 -16.63
CA TYR A 417 4.06 3.43 -16.40
C TYR A 417 3.39 4.72 -15.92
N GLY A 418 4.15 5.67 -15.37
CA GLY A 418 3.66 6.95 -14.90
C GLY A 418 3.15 6.91 -13.46
N LEU A 419 4.08 6.93 -12.51
CA LEU A 419 3.82 7.22 -11.09
C LEU A 419 4.76 8.33 -10.61
N TYR A 420 4.26 9.24 -9.79
CA TYR A 420 5.09 10.21 -9.08
C TYR A 420 5.76 9.54 -7.88
N VAL A 421 7.03 9.84 -7.64
CA VAL A 421 7.80 9.21 -6.57
C VAL A 421 8.29 10.25 -5.57
N ILE A 422 8.08 9.97 -4.28
CA ILE A 422 8.88 10.49 -3.19
C ILE A 422 9.94 9.43 -2.90
N ASP A 423 11.18 9.73 -3.24
CA ASP A 423 12.31 8.84 -2.99
C ASP A 423 12.95 9.21 -1.65
N GLU A 424 13.15 8.22 -0.79
CA GLU A 424 13.45 8.43 0.62
C GLU A 424 14.79 7.84 1.04
N THR A 425 15.59 8.65 1.72
CA THR A 425 16.88 8.23 2.26
C THR A 425 16.66 7.11 3.30
N ASN A 426 17.49 6.08 3.27
CA ASN A 426 17.48 5.01 4.27
C ASN A 426 17.95 5.57 5.63
N LEU A 427 17.03 6.12 6.40
CA LEU A 427 17.30 6.75 7.68
C LEU A 427 16.05 6.74 8.55
N GLU A 428 16.00 5.80 9.50
CA GLU A 428 14.99 5.74 10.55
C GLU A 428 15.61 5.33 11.89
N THR A 429 15.25 6.03 12.96
CA THR A 429 15.88 5.90 14.29
C THR A 429 14.83 5.95 15.41
N HIS A 430 13.66 5.37 15.13
CA HIS A 430 12.44 5.50 15.91
C HIS A 430 12.68 5.19 17.39
N GLY A 431 13.41 4.10 17.70
CA GLY A 431 13.73 3.67 19.06
C GLY A 431 14.59 4.64 19.87
N THR A 432 15.09 5.74 19.31
CA THR A 432 15.98 6.69 19.99
C THR A 432 15.32 7.99 20.46
N TRP A 433 14.05 8.21 20.11
CA TRP A 433 13.28 9.38 20.53
C TRP A 433 11.85 8.98 20.91
N LYS A 434 11.00 9.96 21.23
CA LYS A 434 9.58 9.72 21.55
C LYS A 434 8.69 10.90 21.20
N TYR A 435 7.43 10.62 20.89
CA TYR A 435 6.40 11.63 20.69
C TYR A 435 6.33 12.63 21.86
N GLY A 436 6.31 13.93 21.53
CA GLY A 436 6.29 15.03 22.49
C GLY A 436 7.66 15.45 23.05
N GLN A 437 8.76 14.80 22.64
CA GLN A 437 10.13 15.23 22.95
C GLN A 437 10.39 16.70 22.54
N LYS A 438 11.24 17.40 23.31
CA LYS A 438 11.54 18.83 23.10
C LYS A 438 12.96 19.12 22.64
N GLY A 439 13.94 18.33 23.07
CA GLY A 439 15.36 18.51 22.74
C GLY A 439 15.93 17.31 22.00
N LEU A 440 17.20 17.40 21.59
CA LEU A 440 17.88 16.36 20.79
C LEU A 440 18.42 15.16 21.60
N ASP A 441 18.33 15.19 22.94
CA ASP A 441 18.72 14.15 23.92
C ASP A 441 19.39 12.86 23.35
N LYS A 442 18.64 11.74 23.34
CA LYS A 442 19.10 10.45 22.81
C LYS A 442 18.90 10.30 21.30
N ALA A 443 18.28 11.30 20.65
CA ALA A 443 18.00 11.23 19.23
C ALA A 443 19.32 11.12 18.44
N ILE A 444 19.32 10.16 17.53
CA ILE A 444 20.31 10.01 16.47
C ILE A 444 19.57 10.20 15.13
N PRO A 445 20.22 10.69 14.07
CA PRO A 445 21.56 11.25 14.05
C PRO A 445 21.65 12.60 14.78
N GLY A 446 20.52 13.27 15.07
CA GLY A 446 20.48 14.52 15.82
C GLY A 446 21.43 15.60 15.29
N SER A 447 22.14 16.27 16.20
CA SER A 447 23.31 17.13 15.89
C SER A 447 24.63 16.46 16.27
N ARG A 448 24.70 15.13 16.24
CA ARG A 448 25.89 14.37 16.68
C ARG A 448 26.93 14.30 15.56
N PRO A 449 28.17 14.80 15.77
CA PRO A 449 29.17 14.91 14.71
C PRO A 449 29.63 13.54 14.18
N GLU A 450 29.64 12.51 15.02
CA GLU A 450 30.05 11.15 14.65
C GLU A 450 29.14 10.50 13.60
N TRP A 451 27.87 10.94 13.48
CA TRP A 451 26.91 10.45 12.49
C TRP A 451 26.85 11.26 11.21
N LYS A 452 27.46 12.45 11.18
CA LYS A 452 27.28 13.43 10.11
C LYS A 452 27.64 12.87 8.74
N GLU A 453 28.84 12.31 8.61
CA GLU A 453 29.32 11.83 7.30
C GLU A 453 28.58 10.57 6.84
N ASN A 454 28.11 9.73 7.78
CA ASN A 454 27.30 8.54 7.47
C ASN A 454 25.94 8.93 6.85
N VAL A 455 25.21 9.86 7.47
CA VAL A 455 23.92 10.30 6.91
C VAL A 455 24.05 11.16 5.66
N LEU A 456 25.15 11.91 5.52
CA LEU A 456 25.47 12.60 4.28
C LEU A 456 25.78 11.62 3.14
N ASP A 457 26.45 10.51 3.43
CA ASP A 457 26.68 9.45 2.45
C ASP A 457 25.39 8.78 2.02
N ARG A 458 24.48 8.45 2.94
CA ARG A 458 23.17 7.86 2.61
C ARG A 458 22.36 8.73 1.65
N VAL A 459 22.20 10.03 1.94
CA VAL A 459 21.48 10.96 1.04
C VAL A 459 22.23 11.20 -0.27
N HIS A 460 23.57 11.26 -0.23
CA HIS A 460 24.39 11.40 -1.43
C HIS A 460 24.24 10.17 -2.33
N SER A 461 24.28 8.96 -1.78
CA SER A 461 24.17 7.71 -2.52
C SER A 461 22.81 7.56 -3.20
N MET A 462 21.70 7.84 -2.49
CA MET A 462 20.36 7.93 -3.08
C MET A 462 20.34 8.95 -4.24
N PHE A 463 20.74 10.20 -3.97
CA PHE A 463 20.73 11.25 -4.98
C PHE A 463 21.54 10.86 -6.22
N GLN A 464 22.78 10.40 -6.05
CA GLN A 464 23.66 10.09 -7.17
C GLN A 464 23.09 8.99 -8.05
N ARG A 465 22.51 7.95 -7.43
CA ARG A 465 21.92 6.80 -8.10
C ARG A 465 20.72 7.21 -8.96
N ASP A 466 19.85 8.07 -8.41
CA ASP A 466 18.48 8.24 -8.92
C ASP A 466 18.17 9.61 -9.57
N LYS A 467 19.11 10.56 -9.54
CA LYS A 467 18.96 11.95 -10.02
C LYS A 467 18.37 12.13 -11.42
N ASN A 468 18.46 11.12 -12.28
CA ASN A 468 18.01 11.17 -13.67
C ASN A 468 16.56 10.70 -13.90
N HIS A 469 15.86 10.18 -12.89
CA HIS A 469 14.49 9.68 -13.05
C HIS A 469 13.46 10.84 -13.06
N PRO A 470 12.66 11.03 -14.13
CA PRO A 470 11.62 12.06 -14.18
C PRO A 470 10.46 11.81 -13.19
N SER A 471 10.21 10.55 -12.79
CA SER A 471 9.19 10.17 -11.82
C SER A 471 9.42 10.72 -10.43
N ILE A 472 10.68 10.88 -10.02
CA ILE A 472 11.04 11.44 -8.72
C ILE A 472 10.77 12.94 -8.74
N LEU A 473 9.85 13.38 -7.89
CA LEU A 473 9.49 14.79 -7.73
C LEU A 473 10.01 15.38 -6.42
N ILE A 474 10.17 14.54 -5.40
CA ILE A 474 10.53 14.95 -4.03
C ILE A 474 11.59 14.00 -3.50
N TRP A 475 12.63 14.57 -2.89
CA TRP A 475 13.61 13.86 -2.07
C TRP A 475 13.18 13.90 -0.61
N SER A 476 13.08 12.76 0.06
CA SER A 476 12.81 12.68 1.49
C SER A 476 14.07 12.37 2.28
N LEU A 477 14.29 13.10 3.38
CA LEU A 477 15.51 12.97 4.18
C LEU A 477 15.52 11.74 5.10
N GLY A 478 14.40 11.03 5.23
CA GLY A 478 14.23 9.88 6.11
C GLY A 478 12.86 9.89 6.78
N ASN A 479 12.67 8.99 7.75
CA ASN A 479 11.43 8.80 8.49
C ASN A 479 11.70 8.83 10.01
N GLU A 480 10.70 9.27 10.79
CA GLU A 480 10.64 9.17 12.27
C GLU A 480 12.01 9.20 12.98
N SER A 481 12.81 10.23 12.70
CA SER A 481 14.17 10.41 13.23
C SER A 481 14.36 11.78 13.91
N PHE A 482 13.24 12.33 14.37
CA PHE A 482 13.12 13.60 15.08
C PHE A 482 13.63 14.84 14.31
N GLY A 483 14.91 15.18 14.39
CA GLY A 483 15.47 16.39 13.77
C GLY A 483 16.89 16.71 14.24
N GLY A 484 17.41 17.89 13.88
CA GLY A 484 18.75 18.35 14.26
C GLY A 484 19.62 18.80 13.06
N ASP A 485 20.86 19.20 13.34
CA ASP A 485 21.76 19.81 12.34
C ASP A 485 22.16 18.86 11.21
N ASN A 486 22.18 17.55 11.46
CA ASN A 486 22.53 16.58 10.43
C ASN A 486 21.49 16.56 9.30
N PHE A 487 20.20 16.77 9.58
CA PHE A 487 19.17 16.94 8.54
C PHE A 487 19.31 18.24 7.75
N ILE A 488 19.80 19.31 8.39
CA ILE A 488 20.10 20.57 7.72
C ILE A 488 21.23 20.35 6.71
N HIS A 489 22.31 19.67 7.12
CA HIS A 489 23.41 19.34 6.21
C HIS A 489 22.95 18.48 5.02
N MET A 490 22.06 17.51 5.23
CA MET A 490 21.49 16.69 4.15
C MET A 490 20.64 17.53 3.18
N ALA A 491 19.78 18.41 3.70
CA ALA A 491 18.97 19.29 2.86
C ALA A 491 19.83 20.29 2.08
N ASP A 492 20.85 20.86 2.71
CA ASP A 492 21.80 21.77 2.06
C ASP A 492 22.59 21.06 0.95
N PHE A 493 22.96 19.80 1.16
CA PHE A 493 23.55 18.97 0.11
C PHE A 493 22.61 18.87 -1.10
N LEU A 494 21.35 18.48 -0.90
CA LEU A 494 20.38 18.34 -2.00
C LEU A 494 20.15 19.67 -2.73
N ARG A 495 19.96 20.79 -2.02
CA ARG A 495 19.76 22.12 -2.63
C ARG A 495 20.94 22.58 -3.47
N GLN A 496 22.16 22.17 -3.11
CA GLN A 496 23.37 22.50 -3.87
C GLN A 496 23.50 21.69 -5.17
N HIS A 497 22.88 20.51 -5.23
CA HIS A 497 23.07 19.55 -6.34
C HIS A 497 21.84 19.38 -7.23
N ASP A 498 20.63 19.71 -6.76
CA ASP A 498 19.38 19.59 -7.51
C ASP A 498 18.40 20.71 -7.16
N ASP A 499 18.15 21.58 -8.13
CA ASP A 499 17.12 22.64 -8.06
C ASP A 499 15.82 22.25 -8.78
N SER A 500 15.74 21.02 -9.30
CA SER A 500 14.62 20.55 -10.12
C SER A 500 13.57 19.74 -9.34
N ARG A 501 13.79 19.54 -8.03
CA ARG A 501 12.96 18.76 -7.10
C ARG A 501 12.85 19.47 -5.75
N LEU A 502 11.86 19.08 -4.95
CA LEU A 502 11.64 19.61 -3.60
C LEU A 502 12.14 18.64 -2.53
N ILE A 503 12.31 19.14 -1.30
CA ILE A 503 12.77 18.35 -0.15
C ILE A 503 11.66 18.17 0.87
N HIS A 504 11.45 16.93 1.31
CA HIS A 504 10.49 16.52 2.32
C HIS A 504 11.20 15.97 3.57
N TYR A 505 10.70 16.34 4.76
CA TYR A 505 11.02 15.61 5.99
C TYR A 505 9.96 15.87 7.06
N GLU A 506 9.23 14.82 7.44
CA GLU A 506 8.15 14.89 8.43
C GLU A 506 8.66 15.32 9.80
N GLY A 507 9.85 14.84 10.22
CA GLY A 507 10.38 15.09 11.57
C GLY A 507 10.48 16.57 11.95
N THR A 508 10.53 17.48 10.97
CA THR A 508 10.39 18.92 11.20
C THR A 508 9.13 19.32 11.96
N PHE A 509 8.04 18.54 11.86
CA PHE A 509 6.83 18.69 12.64
C PHE A 509 7.11 18.58 14.15
N HIS A 510 7.94 17.61 14.52
CA HIS A 510 8.36 17.32 15.89
C HIS A 510 9.49 18.24 16.38
N TYR A 511 10.42 18.63 15.50
CA TYR A 511 11.55 19.50 15.84
C TYR A 511 11.60 20.73 14.91
N ARG A 512 10.92 21.81 15.34
CA ARG A 512 10.74 23.01 14.50
C ARG A 512 12.00 23.83 14.25
N GLU A 513 13.10 23.63 14.99
CA GLU A 513 14.35 24.33 14.72
C GLU A 513 14.98 23.88 13.39
N SER A 514 14.69 22.66 12.92
CA SER A 514 15.10 22.19 11.59
C SER A 514 14.03 22.41 10.51
N ASP A 515 12.99 23.23 10.73
CA ASP A 515 11.88 23.42 9.76
C ASP A 515 12.35 23.80 8.34
N HIS A 516 13.45 24.51 8.22
CA HIS A 516 14.01 24.91 6.92
C HIS A 516 14.66 23.76 6.14
N CYS A 517 14.79 22.54 6.68
CA CYS A 517 15.27 21.39 5.91
C CYS A 517 14.19 20.78 4.99
N SER A 518 12.91 21.19 5.14
CA SER A 518 11.83 20.75 4.25
C SER A 518 11.09 21.92 3.60
N ASP A 519 10.76 21.75 2.31
CA ASP A 519 10.01 22.70 1.50
C ASP A 519 8.48 22.50 1.60
N VAL A 520 8.03 21.43 2.27
CA VAL A 520 6.63 21.01 2.40
C VAL A 520 6.30 20.83 3.89
N GLU A 521 5.10 21.19 4.33
CA GLU A 521 4.61 20.78 5.66
C GLU A 521 4.05 19.37 5.54
N SER A 522 4.47 18.47 6.42
CA SER A 522 4.04 17.08 6.41
C SER A 522 3.72 16.61 7.82
N THR A 523 2.77 15.69 7.92
CA THR A 523 2.38 15.04 9.18
C THR A 523 1.91 13.62 8.91
N MET A 524 1.97 12.77 9.92
CA MET A 524 1.39 11.43 9.92
C MET A 524 0.07 11.40 10.72
N TYR A 525 -0.95 10.71 10.21
CA TYR A 525 -2.18 10.32 10.92
C TYR A 525 -3.02 11.44 11.59
N ILE A 526 -2.85 12.68 11.16
CA ILE A 526 -3.68 13.81 11.60
C ILE A 526 -5.08 13.69 11.01
N SER A 527 -6.11 13.82 11.87
CA SER A 527 -7.51 13.73 11.47
C SER A 527 -7.92 14.79 10.42
N PRO A 528 -9.04 14.58 9.68
CA PRO A 528 -9.56 15.55 8.71
C PRO A 528 -9.77 16.96 9.29
N ASP A 529 -10.24 17.05 10.54
CA ASP A 529 -10.40 18.33 11.23
C ASP A 529 -9.06 19.03 11.48
N GLY A 530 -8.01 18.28 11.82
CA GLY A 530 -6.67 18.79 12.05
C GLY A 530 -6.04 19.37 10.79
N ILE A 531 -6.16 18.68 9.65
CA ILE A 531 -5.63 19.19 8.37
C ILE A 531 -6.45 20.38 7.86
N GLU A 532 -7.76 20.39 8.09
CA GLU A 532 -8.60 21.54 7.71
C GLU A 532 -8.25 22.77 8.56
N ALA A 533 -7.94 22.58 9.84
CA ALA A 533 -7.43 23.63 10.71
C ALA A 533 -6.10 24.20 10.19
N TYR A 534 -5.17 23.35 9.71
CA TYR A 534 -3.99 23.85 8.99
C TYR A 534 -4.43 24.70 7.80
N ALA A 535 -5.27 24.19 6.89
CA ALA A 535 -5.69 24.89 5.68
C ALA A 535 -6.31 26.28 5.96
N LYS A 536 -7.14 26.41 7.00
CA LYS A 536 -7.79 27.66 7.41
C LYS A 536 -6.87 28.66 8.12
N LYS A 537 -5.75 28.19 8.68
CA LYS A 537 -4.81 29.05 9.41
C LYS A 537 -4.18 30.08 8.47
N ASN A 538 -4.34 31.37 8.81
CA ASN A 538 -3.66 32.47 8.14
C ASN A 538 -2.26 32.65 8.75
N GLN A 539 -1.22 32.23 8.03
CA GLN A 539 0.17 32.38 8.46
C GLN A 539 1.05 32.78 7.27
N PRO A 540 2.04 33.67 7.45
CA PRO A 540 3.00 34.01 6.40
C PRO A 540 3.86 32.79 6.06
N ASN A 541 4.29 32.69 4.80
CA ASN A 541 5.20 31.64 4.30
C ASN A 541 4.70 30.21 4.55
N LYS A 542 3.39 30.00 4.48
CA LYS A 542 2.78 28.69 4.64
C LYS A 542 3.24 27.74 3.52
N LYS A 543 3.80 26.59 3.89
CA LYS A 543 4.21 25.54 2.97
C LYS A 543 2.98 24.79 2.44
N PRO A 544 3.02 24.23 1.22
CA PRO A 544 2.03 23.25 0.81
C PRO A 544 2.06 22.06 1.77
N TYR A 545 0.92 21.39 1.92
CA TYR A 545 0.72 20.36 2.92
C TYR A 545 0.45 19.02 2.27
N ILE A 546 1.16 17.98 2.71
CA ILE A 546 0.84 16.59 2.39
C ILE A 546 0.74 15.76 3.66
N LEU A 547 0.00 14.67 3.61
CA LEU A 547 0.08 13.62 4.63
C LEU A 547 1.07 12.57 4.12
N CYS A 548 2.29 12.51 4.65
CA CYS A 548 3.22 11.45 4.25
C CYS A 548 2.70 10.06 4.65
N GLU A 549 1.84 9.99 5.69
CA GLU A 549 1.08 8.80 6.06
C GLU A 549 -0.30 9.21 6.57
N PHE A 550 -1.36 8.55 6.08
CA PHE A 550 -2.72 8.70 6.60
C PHE A 550 -3.56 7.48 6.29
N SER A 551 -4.75 7.41 6.91
CA SER A 551 -5.72 6.34 6.67
C SER A 551 -5.08 4.95 6.86
N HIS A 552 -4.54 4.71 8.06
CA HIS A 552 -3.86 3.46 8.44
C HIS A 552 -4.73 2.24 8.11
N ALA A 553 -4.27 1.37 7.22
CA ALA A 553 -5.09 0.34 6.59
C ALA A 553 -4.96 -1.05 7.25
N MET A 554 -4.46 -1.13 8.48
CA MET A 554 -4.36 -2.37 9.26
C MET A 554 -5.69 -3.12 9.37
N GLY A 555 -5.69 -4.39 8.96
CA GLY A 555 -6.87 -5.23 9.03
C GLY A 555 -8.08 -4.63 8.28
N ASN A 556 -9.25 -4.60 8.91
CA ASN A 556 -10.47 -4.03 8.38
C ASN A 556 -10.59 -2.55 8.76
N SER A 557 -10.01 -1.69 7.93
CA SER A 557 -9.84 -0.25 8.18
C SER A 557 -10.18 0.60 6.93
N LEU A 558 -9.60 1.80 6.79
CA LEU A 558 -9.85 2.75 5.70
C LEU A 558 -11.28 3.32 5.72
N GLY A 559 -11.89 3.40 6.91
CA GLY A 559 -13.10 4.17 7.15
C GLY A 559 -12.84 5.66 7.01
N ASN A 560 -13.88 6.43 6.69
CA ASN A 560 -13.87 7.88 6.54
C ASN A 560 -12.99 8.46 5.41
N PHE A 561 -12.25 7.63 4.66
CA PHE A 561 -11.25 8.02 3.66
C PHE A 561 -11.68 9.17 2.71
N TYR A 562 -12.96 9.17 2.32
CA TYR A 562 -13.56 10.20 1.48
C TYR A 562 -13.51 11.62 2.08
N GLN A 563 -13.42 11.77 3.40
CA GLN A 563 -13.34 13.05 4.10
C GLN A 563 -12.01 13.73 3.80
N TYR A 564 -10.91 12.99 3.83
CA TYR A 564 -9.60 13.49 3.42
C TYR A 564 -9.59 13.92 1.96
N THR A 565 -10.06 13.06 1.05
CA THR A 565 -9.99 13.36 -0.38
C THR A 565 -10.84 14.58 -0.77
N LYS A 566 -11.98 14.79 -0.11
CA LYS A 566 -12.78 16.02 -0.26
C LYS A 566 -12.03 17.27 0.18
N LEU A 567 -11.22 17.19 1.23
CA LEU A 567 -10.42 18.33 1.71
C LEU A 567 -9.28 18.68 0.73
N PHE A 568 -8.68 17.67 0.08
CA PHE A 568 -7.66 17.88 -0.96
C PHE A 568 -8.22 18.63 -2.18
N ASP A 569 -9.49 18.40 -2.51
CA ASP A 569 -10.19 19.12 -3.58
C ASP A 569 -10.64 20.52 -3.11
N ALA A 570 -11.04 20.68 -1.84
CA ALA A 570 -11.58 21.93 -1.30
C ALA A 570 -10.52 23.02 -1.04
N TYR A 571 -9.30 22.64 -0.65
CA TYR A 571 -8.26 23.59 -0.24
C TYR A 571 -6.99 23.45 -1.10
N PRO A 572 -6.62 24.48 -1.89
CA PRO A 572 -5.45 24.40 -2.76
C PRO A 572 -4.14 24.00 -2.07
N ILE A 573 -3.93 24.46 -0.83
CA ILE A 573 -2.71 24.19 -0.06
C ILE A 573 -2.58 22.72 0.38
N LEU A 574 -3.69 21.98 0.48
CA LEU A 574 -3.69 20.55 0.82
C LEU A 574 -3.50 19.76 -0.47
N GLN A 575 -2.30 19.25 -0.72
CA GLN A 575 -1.93 18.64 -2.01
C GLN A 575 -1.87 17.12 -1.96
N GLY A 576 -2.67 16.50 -1.10
CA GLY A 576 -2.87 15.06 -1.05
C GLY A 576 -2.11 14.36 0.07
N GLY A 577 -1.88 13.06 -0.11
CA GLY A 577 -1.19 12.24 0.87
C GLY A 577 -0.94 10.81 0.40
N PHE A 578 -0.34 10.01 1.26
CA PHE A 578 0.05 8.62 0.99
C PHE A 578 -0.57 7.69 2.03
N ILE A 579 -1.41 6.76 1.58
CA ILE A 579 -2.04 5.75 2.45
C ILE A 579 -0.94 4.89 3.11
N TRP A 580 -1.10 4.55 4.39
CA TRP A 580 -0.26 3.54 5.05
C TRP A 580 -1.02 2.20 5.15
N ASP A 581 -0.67 1.15 4.41
CA ASP A 581 0.31 1.11 3.32
C ASP A 581 -0.18 0.24 2.14
N TRP A 582 0.69 -0.06 1.17
CA TRP A 582 0.31 -0.80 -0.03
C TRP A 582 -0.07 -2.25 0.29
N LYS A 583 0.81 -3.00 0.96
CA LYS A 583 0.77 -4.46 1.02
C LYS A 583 1.15 -4.95 2.41
N ASP A 584 0.36 -5.89 2.95
CA ASP A 584 0.68 -6.52 4.23
C ASP A 584 2.09 -7.14 4.22
N GLN A 585 2.89 -6.86 5.26
CA GLN A 585 4.19 -7.47 5.45
C GLN A 585 4.02 -8.82 6.19
N ALA A 586 3.40 -9.82 5.56
CA ALA A 586 3.25 -11.15 6.13
C ALA A 586 4.00 -12.22 5.33
N LEU A 587 4.81 -13.03 6.01
CA LEU A 587 5.62 -14.07 5.37
C LEU A 587 4.83 -15.38 5.25
N ARG A 588 4.93 -16.07 4.13
CA ARG A 588 4.29 -17.39 3.99
C ARG A 588 5.01 -18.40 4.88
N HIS A 589 4.25 -19.06 5.75
CA HIS A 589 4.75 -20.10 6.63
C HIS A 589 3.81 -21.31 6.65
N GLU A 590 4.22 -22.38 7.34
CA GLU A 590 3.52 -23.65 7.39
C GLU A 590 3.51 -24.18 8.83
N THR A 591 2.37 -24.69 9.29
CA THR A 591 2.26 -25.35 10.60
C THR A 591 2.94 -26.73 10.59
N GLU A 592 3.15 -27.33 11.77
CA GLU A 592 3.68 -28.70 11.87
C GLU A 592 2.83 -29.75 11.11
N ASP A 593 1.52 -29.52 11.00
CA ASP A 593 0.56 -30.39 10.29
C ASP A 593 0.44 -30.09 8.78
N GLY A 594 1.22 -29.13 8.28
CA GLY A 594 1.33 -28.81 6.87
C GLY A 594 0.33 -27.79 6.32
N ILE A 595 -0.24 -26.94 7.18
CA ILE A 595 -1.19 -25.90 6.76
C ILE A 595 -0.42 -24.62 6.45
N HIS A 596 -0.50 -24.14 5.20
CA HIS A 596 0.07 -22.85 4.82
C HIS A 596 -0.75 -21.68 5.35
N TYR A 597 -0.07 -20.65 5.86
CA TYR A 597 -0.66 -19.40 6.32
C TYR A 597 0.29 -18.22 6.11
N LEU A 598 -0.22 -17.01 6.32
CA LEU A 598 0.57 -15.78 6.31
C LEU A 598 0.93 -15.41 7.75
N ALA A 599 2.20 -15.54 8.08
CA ALA A 599 2.78 -15.31 9.39
C ALA A 599 3.14 -13.84 9.63
N TYR A 600 3.03 -13.41 10.88
CA TYR A 600 3.42 -12.11 11.39
C TYR A 600 4.30 -12.26 12.65
N GLY A 601 4.68 -11.14 13.30
CA GLY A 601 5.65 -11.18 14.40
C GLY A 601 5.25 -12.13 15.54
N GLY A 602 6.16 -13.01 15.93
CA GLY A 602 6.01 -14.03 16.97
C GLY A 602 5.77 -15.44 16.43
N ASP A 603 5.40 -15.58 15.16
CA ASP A 603 5.13 -16.88 14.52
C ASP A 603 6.40 -17.69 14.23
N PHE A 604 7.58 -17.07 14.27
CA PHE A 604 8.88 -17.75 14.12
C PHE A 604 9.54 -18.06 15.47
N GLY A 605 8.83 -17.83 16.59
CA GLY A 605 9.32 -18.05 17.94
C GLY A 605 10.30 -16.98 18.43
N GLU A 606 10.38 -15.85 17.72
CA GLU A 606 11.25 -14.73 18.03
C GLU A 606 10.73 -13.85 19.17
N SER A 607 11.63 -13.14 19.84
CA SER A 607 11.31 -12.08 20.81
C SER A 607 12.43 -11.02 20.82
N PRO A 608 12.13 -9.71 20.98
CA PRO A 608 10.79 -9.13 21.01
C PRO A 608 10.10 -9.17 19.62
N HIS A 609 8.77 -8.99 19.61
CA HIS A 609 7.97 -8.85 18.39
C HIS A 609 6.74 -7.95 18.60
N ASP A 610 6.24 -7.34 17.53
CA ASP A 610 5.05 -6.44 17.53
C ASP A 610 3.81 -7.05 16.86
N GLY A 611 3.78 -8.38 16.71
CA GLY A 611 2.58 -9.12 16.31
C GLY A 611 2.10 -8.79 14.90
N ASN A 612 0.78 -8.66 14.74
CA ASN A 612 0.14 -8.39 13.45
C ASN A 612 0.22 -6.91 13.03
N PHE A 613 0.96 -6.06 13.74
CA PHE A 613 1.22 -4.68 13.32
C PHE A 613 1.95 -4.60 11.96
N ALA A 614 2.52 -5.72 11.49
CA ALA A 614 3.10 -5.86 10.15
C ALA A 614 2.05 -5.82 9.02
N GLY A 615 0.76 -6.04 9.33
CA GLY A 615 -0.32 -6.19 8.35
C GLY A 615 -1.12 -4.92 8.11
N ASN A 616 -0.53 -3.94 7.41
CA ASN A 616 -1.09 -2.60 7.19
C ASN A 616 -1.60 -2.34 5.76
N GLY A 617 -1.63 -3.36 4.90
CA GLY A 617 -1.79 -3.18 3.46
C GLY A 617 -3.23 -2.94 3.01
N ILE A 618 -3.41 -2.10 1.98
CA ILE A 618 -4.65 -2.05 1.20
C ILE A 618 -4.82 -3.25 0.25
N ILE A 619 -3.78 -4.09 0.09
CA ILE A 619 -3.83 -5.43 -0.49
C ILE A 619 -3.14 -6.45 0.44
N PHE A 620 -3.44 -7.73 0.26
CA PHE A 620 -2.84 -8.81 1.05
C PHE A 620 -1.40 -9.11 0.61
N ALA A 621 -0.64 -9.78 1.47
CA ALA A 621 0.80 -10.06 1.26
C ALA A 621 1.12 -10.87 0.00
N ASP A 622 0.16 -11.68 -0.47
CA ASP A 622 0.26 -12.49 -1.70
C ASP A 622 -0.17 -11.75 -2.97
N GLY A 623 -0.59 -10.48 -2.86
CA GLY A 623 -1.03 -9.64 -3.97
C GLY A 623 -2.53 -9.68 -4.24
N GLU A 624 -3.32 -10.45 -3.49
CA GLU A 624 -4.78 -10.43 -3.63
C GLU A 624 -5.37 -9.08 -3.16
N ILE A 625 -6.42 -8.63 -3.86
CA ILE A 625 -7.08 -7.35 -3.54
C ILE A 625 -7.89 -7.47 -2.24
N SER A 626 -7.75 -6.50 -1.35
CA SER A 626 -8.62 -6.41 -0.18
C SER A 626 -9.93 -5.66 -0.51
N PRO A 627 -10.98 -5.78 0.33
CA PRO A 627 -12.20 -4.99 0.21
C PRO A 627 -12.01 -3.47 0.36
N LYS A 628 -10.84 -3.00 0.81
CA LYS A 628 -10.50 -1.58 0.97
C LYS A 628 -10.20 -0.92 -0.38
N LEU A 629 -9.57 -1.65 -1.29
CA LEU A 629 -9.03 -1.08 -2.54
C LEU A 629 -10.09 -0.46 -3.47
N PRO A 630 -11.32 -1.01 -3.62
CA PRO A 630 -12.38 -0.35 -4.37
C PRO A 630 -12.80 1.02 -3.81
N GLU A 631 -12.76 1.21 -2.48
CA GLU A 631 -13.03 2.52 -1.85
C GLU A 631 -11.97 3.54 -2.26
N VAL A 632 -10.70 3.12 -2.22
CA VAL A 632 -9.56 3.94 -2.67
C VAL A 632 -9.77 4.37 -4.13
N LYS A 633 -10.07 3.43 -5.03
CA LYS A 633 -10.32 3.73 -6.45
C LYS A 633 -11.41 4.77 -6.65
N LYS A 634 -12.53 4.64 -5.92
CA LYS A 634 -13.63 5.60 -5.99
C LYS A 634 -13.23 6.97 -5.46
N CYS A 635 -12.61 7.03 -4.29
CA CYS A 635 -12.23 8.30 -3.67
C CYS A 635 -11.08 9.01 -4.40
N TYR A 636 -10.23 8.26 -5.11
CA TYR A 636 -9.15 8.79 -5.95
C TYR A 636 -9.51 9.01 -7.42
N GLN A 637 -10.75 8.75 -7.86
CA GLN A 637 -11.11 8.94 -9.26
C GLN A 637 -10.91 10.39 -9.73
N ASN A 638 -10.57 10.56 -11.01
CA ASN A 638 -10.27 11.88 -11.60
C ASN A 638 -11.46 12.51 -12.32
N ILE A 639 -12.66 11.96 -12.15
CA ILE A 639 -13.88 12.45 -12.80
C ILE A 639 -14.98 12.49 -11.74
N ASP A 640 -15.45 13.69 -11.40
CA ASP A 640 -16.60 13.83 -10.50
C ASP A 640 -17.89 13.97 -11.29
N LEU A 641 -18.95 13.39 -10.74
CA LEU A 641 -20.28 13.34 -11.34
C LEU A 641 -21.30 13.81 -10.30
N GLU A 642 -21.97 14.92 -10.59
CA GLU A 642 -22.94 15.53 -9.69
C GLU A 642 -24.31 15.64 -10.37
N ALA A 643 -25.38 15.28 -9.65
CA ALA A 643 -26.74 15.46 -10.16
C ALA A 643 -27.11 16.95 -10.25
N VAL A 644 -27.56 17.39 -11.42
CA VAL A 644 -28.12 18.75 -11.62
C VAL A 644 -29.65 18.68 -11.72
N ASN A 645 -30.15 17.84 -12.62
CA ASN A 645 -31.59 17.57 -12.77
C ASN A 645 -31.80 16.17 -13.38
N LEU A 646 -31.98 15.17 -12.53
CA LEU A 646 -32.16 13.78 -12.97
C LEU A 646 -33.47 13.56 -13.75
N THR A 647 -34.53 14.33 -13.50
CA THR A 647 -35.76 14.24 -14.31
C THR A 647 -35.51 14.63 -15.78
N ALA A 648 -34.56 15.54 -16.02
CA ALA A 648 -34.14 15.97 -17.36
C ALA A 648 -32.86 15.28 -17.85
N GLY A 649 -32.32 14.30 -17.10
CA GLY A 649 -31.06 13.63 -17.42
C GLY A 649 -29.80 14.51 -17.29
N GLN A 650 -29.85 15.64 -16.58
CA GLN A 650 -28.72 16.58 -16.48
C GLN A 650 -27.76 16.23 -15.34
N ILE A 651 -26.49 16.05 -15.68
CA ILE A 651 -25.38 15.73 -14.76
C ILE A 651 -24.23 16.68 -15.05
N LYS A 652 -23.61 17.21 -13.99
CA LYS A 652 -22.36 17.97 -14.09
C LYS A 652 -21.19 17.01 -13.99
N ILE A 653 -20.28 17.12 -14.96
CA ILE A 653 -19.01 16.40 -14.99
C ILE A 653 -17.90 17.40 -14.68
N THR A 654 -17.00 17.03 -13.76
CA THR A 654 -15.77 17.78 -13.48
C THR A 654 -14.56 16.91 -13.83
N ASN A 655 -13.70 17.38 -14.72
CA ASN A 655 -12.46 16.70 -15.07
C ASN A 655 -11.33 17.14 -14.13
N LYS A 656 -10.81 16.23 -13.30
CA LYS A 656 -9.72 16.49 -12.35
C LYS A 656 -8.33 16.08 -12.86
N TYR A 657 -8.25 15.48 -14.05
CA TYR A 657 -6.95 15.27 -14.70
C TYR A 657 -6.26 16.60 -14.99
N LEU A 658 -4.92 16.62 -14.90
CA LEU A 658 -4.09 17.79 -15.16
C LEU A 658 -3.77 17.95 -16.65
N PHE A 659 -3.65 16.84 -17.37
CA PHE A 659 -3.18 16.79 -18.77
C PHE A 659 -4.03 15.93 -19.70
N THR A 660 -5.05 15.22 -19.18
CA THR A 660 -5.91 14.30 -19.94
C THR A 660 -7.31 14.87 -20.15
N SER A 661 -7.76 14.92 -21.41
CA SER A 661 -9.12 15.35 -21.79
C SER A 661 -10.09 14.17 -21.72
N LEU A 662 -11.35 14.42 -21.36
CA LEU A 662 -12.35 13.36 -21.25
C LEU A 662 -12.76 12.72 -22.59
N LYS A 663 -12.31 13.29 -23.72
CA LYS A 663 -12.48 12.69 -25.05
C LYS A 663 -11.70 11.38 -25.22
N ASP A 664 -10.69 11.15 -24.38
CA ASP A 664 -9.88 9.94 -24.37
C ASP A 664 -10.65 8.74 -23.76
N PHE A 665 -11.82 8.99 -23.15
CA PHE A 665 -12.67 7.98 -22.53
C PHE A 665 -14.03 7.87 -23.24
N THR A 666 -14.72 6.76 -22.99
CA THR A 666 -16.14 6.60 -23.33
C THR A 666 -16.99 6.73 -22.09
N LEU A 667 -17.99 7.61 -22.11
CA LEU A 667 -19.03 7.68 -21.09
C LEU A 667 -20.08 6.61 -21.40
N ARG A 668 -20.28 5.68 -20.48
CA ARG A 668 -21.36 4.70 -20.52
C ARG A 668 -22.36 4.96 -19.42
N TRP A 669 -23.63 4.74 -19.73
CA TRP A 669 -24.68 4.82 -18.73
C TRP A 669 -25.64 3.65 -18.87
N TYR A 670 -26.22 3.24 -17.75
CA TYR A 670 -27.31 2.28 -17.73
C TYR A 670 -28.26 2.54 -16.57
N ILE A 671 -29.53 2.21 -16.78
CA ILE A 671 -30.56 2.23 -15.75
C ILE A 671 -30.95 0.80 -15.45
N LYS A 672 -30.94 0.46 -14.15
CA LYS A 672 -31.44 -0.81 -13.64
C LYS A 672 -32.67 -0.59 -12.77
N GLU A 673 -33.71 -1.40 -12.97
CA GLU A 673 -34.87 -1.53 -12.07
C GLU A 673 -34.60 -2.69 -11.10
N ASN A 674 -34.45 -2.41 -9.81
CA ASN A 674 -34.15 -3.41 -8.79
C ASN A 674 -32.96 -4.32 -9.15
N GLY A 675 -31.93 -3.78 -9.82
CA GLY A 675 -30.75 -4.50 -10.31
C GLY A 675 -30.89 -5.16 -11.71
N TYR A 676 -32.06 -5.15 -12.32
CA TYR A 676 -32.28 -5.68 -13.67
C TYR A 676 -32.16 -4.57 -14.73
N LEU A 677 -31.37 -4.80 -15.78
CA LEU A 677 -31.12 -3.81 -16.82
C LEU A 677 -32.40 -3.41 -17.55
N LEU A 678 -32.71 -2.12 -17.54
CA LEU A 678 -33.86 -1.53 -18.23
C LEU A 678 -33.45 -0.81 -19.51
N SER A 679 -32.41 0.02 -19.43
CA SER A 679 -31.89 0.77 -20.58
C SER A 679 -30.40 1.07 -20.41
N LYS A 680 -29.72 1.39 -21.50
CA LYS A 680 -28.31 1.78 -21.52
C LYS A 680 -28.00 2.62 -22.73
N GLY A 681 -26.89 3.35 -22.68
CA GLY A 681 -26.32 4.08 -23.79
C GLY A 681 -24.87 4.43 -23.55
N GLU A 682 -24.25 5.01 -24.56
CA GLU A 682 -22.87 5.47 -24.49
C GLU A 682 -22.71 6.74 -25.33
N THR A 683 -21.73 7.56 -24.96
CA THR A 683 -21.36 8.77 -25.69
C THR A 683 -19.92 9.15 -25.37
N VAL A 684 -19.38 10.10 -26.12
CA VAL A 684 -18.09 10.74 -25.83
C VAL A 684 -18.36 12.18 -25.44
N VAL A 685 -17.75 12.61 -24.35
CA VAL A 685 -17.84 13.99 -23.86
C VAL A 685 -16.50 14.67 -24.01
N ASN A 686 -16.51 15.94 -24.41
CA ASN A 686 -15.30 16.74 -24.50
C ASN A 686 -15.26 17.73 -23.34
N VAL A 687 -14.53 17.38 -22.29
CA VAL A 687 -14.24 18.25 -21.14
C VAL A 687 -12.73 18.29 -20.98
N ASP A 688 -12.15 19.47 -21.12
CA ASP A 688 -10.71 19.67 -21.04
C ASP A 688 -10.19 19.48 -19.60
N PRO A 689 -8.87 19.23 -19.41
CA PRO A 689 -8.28 19.08 -18.09
C PRO A 689 -8.64 20.24 -17.16
N LEU A 690 -9.04 19.94 -15.92
CA LEU A 690 -9.44 20.91 -14.89
C LEU A 690 -10.70 21.74 -15.21
N ASP A 691 -11.49 21.36 -16.22
CA ASP A 691 -12.74 22.04 -16.58
C ASP A 691 -13.99 21.25 -16.12
N SER A 692 -15.15 21.88 -16.20
CA SER A 692 -16.45 21.29 -15.88
C SER A 692 -17.49 21.57 -16.95
N SER A 693 -18.41 20.63 -17.17
CA SER A 693 -19.52 20.81 -18.10
C SER A 693 -20.78 20.11 -17.60
N VAL A 694 -21.95 20.70 -17.90
CA VAL A 694 -23.25 20.04 -17.68
C VAL A 694 -23.64 19.35 -18.97
N ILE A 695 -23.85 18.04 -18.89
CA ILE A 695 -24.31 17.23 -20.02
C ILE A 695 -25.73 16.73 -19.76
N GLN A 696 -26.41 16.37 -20.84
CA GLN A 696 -27.69 15.68 -20.78
C GLN A 696 -27.50 14.24 -21.22
N ILE A 697 -27.83 13.30 -20.33
CA ILE A 697 -27.92 11.88 -20.65
C ILE A 697 -29.29 11.62 -21.26
N ASP A 698 -29.31 11.01 -22.44
CA ASP A 698 -30.53 10.74 -23.20
C ASP A 698 -31.20 9.43 -22.73
N TYR A 699 -31.81 9.48 -21.54
CA TYR A 699 -32.69 8.42 -21.06
C TYR A 699 -34.12 8.91 -20.87
N LEU A 700 -35.07 7.99 -21.04
CA LEU A 700 -36.45 8.21 -20.65
C LEU A 700 -36.59 7.91 -19.15
N LEU A 701 -37.13 8.87 -18.39
CA LEU A 701 -37.39 8.68 -16.97
C LEU A 701 -38.37 7.50 -16.79
N PRO A 702 -37.98 6.44 -16.07
CA PRO A 702 -38.85 5.28 -15.90
C PRO A 702 -39.99 5.58 -14.91
N VAL A 703 -40.98 4.69 -14.88
CA VAL A 703 -42.18 4.80 -14.03
C VAL A 703 -42.20 3.63 -13.07
N LYS A 704 -42.52 3.87 -11.81
CA LYS A 704 -42.64 2.79 -10.81
C LYS A 704 -43.96 2.05 -10.99
N ARG A 705 -43.91 0.71 -10.96
CA ARG A 705 -45.07 -0.19 -11.03
C ARG A 705 -45.42 -0.78 -9.66
N SER A 706 -44.49 -0.71 -8.71
CA SER A 706 -44.62 -1.12 -7.32
C SER A 706 -43.96 -0.08 -6.41
N LEU A 707 -44.43 0.03 -5.17
CA LEU A 707 -43.80 0.87 -4.14
C LEU A 707 -42.35 0.47 -3.85
N THR A 708 -42.00 -0.78 -4.15
CA THR A 708 -40.66 -1.34 -3.96
C THR A 708 -39.73 -1.11 -5.16
N ASP A 709 -40.24 -0.58 -6.28
CA ASP A 709 -39.39 -0.37 -7.46
C ASP A 709 -38.41 0.78 -7.24
N GLU A 710 -37.13 0.47 -7.43
CA GLU A 710 -36.02 1.41 -7.40
C GLU A 710 -35.31 1.41 -8.76
N HIS A 711 -35.15 2.60 -9.33
CA HIS A 711 -34.46 2.78 -10.60
C HIS A 711 -33.14 3.49 -10.35
N VAL A 712 -32.03 2.84 -10.69
CA VAL A 712 -30.68 3.34 -10.43
C VAL A 712 -30.01 3.62 -11.77
N LEU A 713 -29.66 4.88 -12.02
CA LEU A 713 -28.78 5.29 -13.11
C LEU A 713 -27.33 5.10 -12.65
N THR A 714 -26.54 4.33 -13.40
CA THR A 714 -25.09 4.29 -13.26
C THR A 714 -24.46 4.98 -14.45
N VAL A 715 -23.51 5.86 -14.19
CA VAL A 715 -22.69 6.54 -15.21
C VAL A 715 -21.24 6.20 -14.95
N SER A 716 -20.53 5.71 -15.96
CA SER A 716 -19.15 5.23 -15.88
C SER A 716 -18.31 5.82 -17.01
N PHE A 717 -17.02 6.04 -16.75
CA PHE A 717 -16.02 6.37 -17.75
C PHE A 717 -15.07 5.19 -17.91
N VAL A 718 -14.87 4.76 -19.14
CA VAL A 718 -14.01 3.62 -19.49
C VAL A 718 -12.94 4.01 -20.51
N GLU A 719 -11.78 3.37 -20.43
CA GLU A 719 -10.69 3.50 -21.41
C GLU A 719 -11.18 3.18 -22.82
N ARG A 720 -10.96 4.10 -23.77
CA ARG A 720 -11.37 3.93 -25.16
C ARG A 720 -10.40 3.08 -25.98
N GLU A 721 -9.12 3.09 -25.59
CA GLU A 721 -8.04 2.34 -26.21
C GLU A 721 -7.20 1.68 -25.11
N GLN A 722 -6.47 0.63 -25.44
CA GLN A 722 -5.54 0.00 -24.50
C GLN A 722 -4.42 0.99 -24.14
N SER A 723 -4.14 1.11 -22.84
CA SER A 723 -3.01 1.89 -22.31
C SER A 723 -1.87 0.95 -21.90
N VAL A 724 -0.75 1.51 -21.46
CA VAL A 724 0.37 0.70 -20.94
C VAL A 724 0.01 -0.05 -19.66
N TRP A 725 -1.02 0.38 -18.91
CA TRP A 725 -1.36 -0.18 -17.59
C TRP A 725 -2.76 -0.79 -17.49
N ALA A 726 -3.62 -0.61 -18.49
CA ALA A 726 -4.96 -1.19 -18.52
C ALA A 726 -5.42 -1.51 -19.94
N GLU A 727 -6.22 -2.56 -20.02
CA GLU A 727 -6.94 -2.93 -21.24
C GLU A 727 -8.00 -1.89 -21.61
N GLN A 728 -8.41 -1.91 -22.88
CA GLN A 728 -9.60 -1.20 -23.33
C GLN A 728 -10.79 -1.60 -22.43
N GLU A 729 -11.73 -0.67 -22.20
CA GLU A 729 -12.93 -0.87 -21.38
C GLU A 729 -12.71 -0.90 -19.86
N HIS A 730 -11.49 -0.67 -19.38
CA HIS A 730 -11.23 -0.50 -17.95
C HIS A 730 -11.97 0.74 -17.40
N GLU A 731 -12.78 0.54 -16.36
CA GLU A 731 -13.53 1.62 -15.70
C GLU A 731 -12.62 2.46 -14.80
N VAL A 732 -12.44 3.74 -15.12
CA VAL A 732 -11.60 4.68 -14.35
C VAL A 732 -12.40 5.49 -13.33
N ALA A 733 -13.71 5.67 -13.57
CA ALA A 733 -14.60 6.39 -12.67
C ALA A 733 -16.05 5.93 -12.87
N PHE A 734 -16.85 5.98 -11.80
CA PHE A 734 -18.29 5.80 -11.91
C PHE A 734 -19.05 6.65 -10.88
N GLU A 735 -20.34 6.82 -11.07
CA GLU A 735 -21.29 7.29 -10.04
C GLU A 735 -22.68 6.66 -10.25
N GLN A 736 -23.45 6.57 -9.17
CA GLN A 736 -24.83 6.09 -9.20
C GLN A 736 -25.82 7.11 -8.63
N PHE A 737 -26.99 7.17 -9.25
CA PHE A 737 -28.10 8.04 -8.84
C PHE A 737 -29.40 7.25 -8.78
N VAL A 738 -30.09 7.31 -7.64
CA VAL A 738 -31.48 6.82 -7.55
C VAL A 738 -32.39 7.83 -8.23
N LEU A 739 -33.13 7.39 -9.26
CA LEU A 739 -33.94 8.26 -10.10
C LEU A 739 -35.26 8.66 -9.41
N PRO A 740 -35.67 9.94 -9.50
CA PRO A 740 -36.89 10.46 -8.89
C PRO A 740 -38.14 10.10 -9.71
N THR A 741 -38.46 8.80 -9.73
CA THR A 741 -39.55 8.23 -10.54
C THR A 741 -40.91 8.37 -9.85
N HIS A 742 -41.97 8.51 -10.65
CA HIS A 742 -43.35 8.58 -10.15
C HIS A 742 -44.04 7.21 -10.22
N MET A 743 -45.00 6.97 -9.31
CA MET A 743 -45.83 5.77 -9.32
C MET A 743 -46.90 5.86 -10.40
N GLU A 744 -46.99 4.83 -11.24
CA GLU A 744 -48.18 4.60 -12.05
C GLU A 744 -49.35 4.17 -11.14
N THR A 745 -50.58 4.49 -11.51
CA THR A 745 -51.78 4.10 -10.73
C THR A 745 -51.93 2.58 -10.74
N VAL A 746 -51.45 1.92 -9.69
CA VAL A 746 -51.55 0.47 -9.55
C VAL A 746 -52.91 0.11 -8.96
N SER A 747 -53.63 -0.80 -9.62
CA SER A 747 -54.81 -1.42 -9.03
C SER A 747 -54.37 -2.29 -7.85
N VAL A 748 -54.86 -1.97 -6.66
CA VAL A 748 -54.64 -2.78 -5.45
C VAL A 748 -55.25 -4.16 -5.73
N LYS A 749 -54.40 -5.18 -5.90
CA LYS A 749 -54.86 -6.57 -5.86
C LYS A 749 -55.50 -6.79 -4.49
N GLN A 750 -56.74 -7.27 -4.49
CA GLN A 750 -57.41 -7.71 -3.26
C GLN A 750 -56.49 -8.69 -2.53
N SER A 751 -56.32 -8.47 -1.22
CA SER A 751 -55.66 -9.42 -0.34
C SER A 751 -56.29 -10.79 -0.54
N GLU A 752 -55.47 -11.79 -0.87
CA GLU A 752 -55.90 -13.17 -0.71
C GLU A 752 -56.27 -13.40 0.76
N THR A 753 -57.33 -14.17 0.98
CA THR A 753 -57.83 -14.52 2.32
C THR A 753 -57.28 -15.91 2.65
N GLY A 754 -56.37 -15.99 3.62
CA GLY A 754 -55.92 -17.23 4.22
C GLY A 754 -56.18 -17.25 5.73
N GLU A 755 -56.27 -18.45 6.29
CA GLU A 755 -56.47 -18.65 7.72
C GLU A 755 -55.13 -18.72 8.46
N ILE A 756 -55.09 -18.14 9.66
CA ILE A 756 -53.96 -18.25 10.58
C ILE A 756 -54.46 -18.87 11.89
N ILE A 757 -53.79 -19.94 12.33
CA ILE A 757 -54.14 -20.63 13.57
C ILE A 757 -53.09 -20.24 14.62
N VAL A 758 -53.54 -19.69 15.74
CA VAL A 758 -52.69 -19.33 16.87
C VAL A 758 -53.12 -20.20 18.06
N THR A 759 -52.19 -20.98 18.60
CA THR A 759 -52.41 -21.78 19.81
C THR A 759 -51.33 -21.49 20.84
N GLU A 760 -51.61 -21.82 22.10
CA GLU A 760 -50.63 -21.74 23.18
C GLU A 760 -50.39 -23.13 23.76
N GLU A 761 -49.13 -23.58 23.76
CA GLU A 761 -48.75 -24.90 24.26
C GLU A 761 -47.40 -24.83 24.99
N GLN A 762 -47.30 -25.49 26.15
CA GLN A 762 -46.04 -25.71 26.88
C GLN A 762 -45.15 -24.46 27.05
N GLY A 763 -45.75 -23.29 27.31
CA GLY A 763 -44.99 -22.04 27.48
C GLY A 763 -44.62 -21.32 26.17
N HIS A 764 -45.23 -21.70 25.05
CA HIS A 764 -45.00 -21.12 23.73
C HIS A 764 -46.30 -20.67 23.07
N ILE A 765 -46.19 -19.69 22.17
CA ILE A 765 -47.22 -19.32 21.19
C ILE A 765 -46.83 -19.98 19.88
N LEU A 766 -47.71 -20.83 19.36
CA LEU A 766 -47.56 -21.54 18.09
C LEU A 766 -48.44 -20.87 17.05
N ILE A 767 -47.87 -20.50 15.91
CA ILE A 767 -48.59 -19.89 14.79
C ILE A 767 -48.44 -20.79 13.57
N PHE A 768 -49.55 -21.21 12.99
CA PHE A 768 -49.59 -22.00 11.75
C PHE A 768 -50.24 -21.18 10.64
N ALA A 769 -49.54 -21.08 9.52
CA ALA A 769 -49.96 -20.33 8.34
C ALA A 769 -49.55 -21.10 7.08
N ASN A 770 -50.54 -21.68 6.37
CA ASN A 770 -50.31 -22.66 5.31
C ASN A 770 -49.38 -23.81 5.78
N GLU A 771 -48.27 -24.04 5.07
CA GLU A 771 -47.27 -25.08 5.40
C GLU A 771 -46.14 -24.55 6.30
N ARG A 772 -46.32 -23.37 6.93
CA ARG A 772 -45.31 -22.75 7.80
C ARG A 772 -45.77 -22.77 9.25
N SER A 773 -44.82 -22.98 10.15
CA SER A 773 -45.03 -22.82 11.59
C SER A 773 -43.99 -21.92 12.23
N ILE A 774 -44.44 -21.11 13.18
CA ILE A 774 -43.61 -20.16 13.95
C ILE A 774 -43.87 -20.42 15.43
N GLN A 775 -42.81 -20.46 16.23
CA GLN A 775 -42.90 -20.64 17.68
C GLN A 775 -42.24 -19.47 18.40
N VAL A 776 -43.00 -18.79 19.25
CA VAL A 776 -42.51 -17.71 20.13
C VAL A 776 -42.53 -18.17 21.58
N ASN A 777 -41.41 -18.05 22.28
CA ASN A 777 -41.30 -18.43 23.68
C ASN A 777 -41.92 -17.38 24.60
N LYS A 778 -42.85 -17.77 25.48
CA LYS A 778 -43.58 -16.83 26.35
C LYS A 778 -42.74 -16.31 27.53
N SER A 779 -41.56 -16.89 27.77
CA SER A 779 -40.65 -16.46 28.85
C SER A 779 -39.61 -15.45 28.35
N THR A 780 -39.23 -15.55 27.07
CA THR A 780 -38.19 -14.70 26.48
C THR A 780 -38.74 -13.69 25.47
N GLY A 781 -39.89 -14.00 24.85
CA GLY A 781 -40.50 -13.21 23.78
C GLY A 781 -39.80 -13.37 22.42
N PHE A 782 -38.88 -14.33 22.25
CA PHE A 782 -38.16 -14.54 21.00
C PHE A 782 -38.78 -15.64 20.14
N ILE A 783 -38.63 -15.52 18.82
CA ILE A 783 -38.92 -16.59 17.86
C ILE A 783 -37.83 -17.66 18.01
N GLU A 784 -38.22 -18.89 18.35
CA GLU A 784 -37.32 -20.04 18.54
C GLU A 784 -37.35 -21.02 17.38
N HIS A 785 -38.47 -21.10 16.65
CA HIS A 785 -38.63 -21.94 15.46
C HIS A 785 -39.31 -21.16 14.34
N PHE A 786 -38.82 -21.35 13.11
CA PHE A 786 -39.42 -20.83 11.88
C PHE A 786 -39.29 -21.88 10.77
N SER A 787 -40.32 -22.71 10.64
CA SER A 787 -40.28 -23.92 9.82
C SER A 787 -41.15 -23.84 8.56
N TYR A 788 -40.75 -24.61 7.56
CA TYR A 788 -41.55 -24.90 6.36
C TYR A 788 -41.66 -26.42 6.21
N LYS A 789 -42.89 -26.94 6.12
CA LYS A 789 -43.20 -28.38 6.05
C LYS A 789 -42.59 -29.22 7.20
N GLY A 790 -42.36 -28.59 8.35
CA GLY A 790 -41.76 -29.24 9.52
C GLY A 790 -40.24 -29.15 9.58
N ASP A 791 -39.58 -28.66 8.52
CA ASP A 791 -38.13 -28.41 8.52
C ASP A 791 -37.86 -27.01 9.06
N ASP A 792 -37.20 -26.93 10.22
CA ASP A 792 -36.85 -25.66 10.85
C ASP A 792 -35.62 -25.04 10.18
N ILE A 793 -35.75 -23.78 9.79
CA ILE A 793 -34.68 -23.07 9.08
C ILE A 793 -33.67 -22.47 10.05
N ILE A 794 -34.12 -22.06 11.25
CA ILE A 794 -33.26 -21.51 12.30
C ILE A 794 -32.87 -22.61 13.30
N LYS A 795 -31.59 -22.68 13.65
CA LYS A 795 -31.05 -23.54 14.72
C LYS A 795 -31.10 -22.84 16.09
N ARG A 796 -31.15 -21.50 16.12
CA ARG A 796 -31.12 -20.70 17.35
C ARG A 796 -32.14 -19.55 17.30
N PRO A 797 -32.67 -19.12 18.45
CA PRO A 797 -33.65 -18.04 18.48
C PRO A 797 -33.14 -16.74 17.87
N ILE A 798 -34.04 -15.95 17.28
CA ILE A 798 -33.73 -14.61 16.78
C ILE A 798 -33.64 -13.65 17.96
N LYS A 799 -32.44 -13.16 18.28
CA LYS A 799 -32.17 -12.35 19.47
C LYS A 799 -31.52 -11.01 19.13
N PRO A 800 -31.71 -9.96 19.97
CA PRO A 800 -30.93 -8.74 19.91
C PRO A 800 -29.43 -9.02 19.92
N ASN A 801 -28.69 -8.32 19.06
CA ASN A 801 -27.24 -8.32 19.01
C ASN A 801 -26.74 -6.87 19.13
N PHE A 802 -25.77 -6.67 20.03
CA PHE A 802 -25.16 -5.36 20.31
C PHE A 802 -23.65 -5.32 20.07
N TRP A 803 -23.08 -6.45 19.64
CA TRP A 803 -21.63 -6.63 19.54
C TRP A 803 -21.19 -7.12 18.16
N ARG A 804 -19.93 -6.84 17.82
CA ARG A 804 -19.23 -7.32 16.63
C ARG A 804 -17.87 -7.89 17.04
N ALA A 805 -17.25 -8.71 16.20
CA ALA A 805 -15.87 -9.09 16.46
C ALA A 805 -15.00 -7.83 16.35
N LEU A 806 -14.04 -7.63 17.26
CA LEU A 806 -13.18 -6.45 17.19
C LEU A 806 -12.32 -6.45 15.91
N THR A 807 -12.28 -5.32 15.22
CA THR A 807 -11.23 -5.03 14.22
C THR A 807 -9.92 -4.64 14.91
N ASP A 808 -8.81 -4.56 14.17
CA ASP A 808 -7.56 -4.02 14.70
C ASP A 808 -7.71 -2.58 15.20
N ASN A 809 -8.44 -1.71 14.49
CA ASN A 809 -8.77 -0.36 14.96
C ASN A 809 -9.56 -0.39 16.28
N ASP A 810 -10.52 -1.30 16.42
CA ASP A 810 -11.29 -1.45 17.66
C ASP A 810 -10.40 -1.87 18.84
N ARG A 811 -9.39 -2.72 18.58
CA ARG A 811 -8.37 -3.10 19.58
C ARG A 811 -7.49 -1.90 19.93
N GLY A 812 -7.00 -1.17 18.92
CA GLY A 812 -6.15 0.01 19.07
C GLY A 812 -6.79 1.16 19.86
N ASN A 813 -8.11 1.35 19.71
CA ASN A 813 -8.85 2.38 20.45
C ASN A 813 -9.54 1.88 21.74
N HIS A 814 -9.23 0.64 22.16
CA HIS A 814 -9.75 0.01 23.36
C HIS A 814 -11.29 -0.09 23.41
N LEU A 815 -11.96 -0.40 22.29
CA LEU A 815 -13.42 -0.47 22.22
C LEU A 815 -14.02 -1.45 23.26
N ARG A 816 -13.35 -2.57 23.54
CA ARG A 816 -13.82 -3.53 24.57
C ARG A 816 -13.85 -2.92 25.96
N ASP A 817 -12.88 -2.08 26.31
CA ASP A 817 -12.84 -1.43 27.61
C ASP A 817 -13.91 -0.34 27.71
N ARG A 818 -14.12 0.41 26.62
CA ARG A 818 -15.08 1.52 26.57
C ARG A 818 -16.54 1.07 26.45
N SER A 819 -16.80 0.00 25.69
CA SER A 819 -18.14 -0.43 25.29
C SER A 819 -18.46 -1.91 25.57
N GLY A 820 -17.57 -2.68 26.21
CA GLY A 820 -17.76 -4.12 26.47
C GLY A 820 -18.95 -4.50 27.36
N ILE A 821 -19.64 -3.52 27.96
CA ILE A 821 -20.94 -3.75 28.61
C ILE A 821 -21.99 -4.26 27.61
N TRP A 822 -21.90 -3.83 26.34
CA TRP A 822 -22.76 -4.28 25.24
C TRP A 822 -22.46 -5.70 24.76
N GLU A 823 -21.26 -6.21 25.01
CA GLU A 823 -20.92 -7.62 24.84
C GLU A 823 -21.54 -8.45 25.98
N LYS A 824 -21.37 -7.96 27.22
CA LYS A 824 -21.76 -8.63 28.47
C LYS A 824 -23.19 -8.28 28.91
N THR A 825 -24.13 -8.29 27.98
CA THR A 825 -25.52 -7.82 28.23
C THR A 825 -26.28 -8.57 29.34
N GLY A 826 -25.86 -9.79 29.66
CA GLY A 826 -26.50 -10.63 30.67
C GLY A 826 -27.87 -11.16 30.23
N ASN A 827 -28.63 -11.71 31.18
CA ASN A 827 -29.97 -12.23 30.91
C ASN A 827 -30.99 -11.10 30.76
N SER A 828 -31.85 -11.21 29.76
CA SER A 828 -33.02 -10.33 29.60
C SER A 828 -34.22 -10.85 30.40
N ILE A 829 -35.15 -9.95 30.68
CA ILE A 829 -36.45 -10.23 31.30
C ILE A 829 -37.55 -9.80 30.33
N LEU A 830 -38.50 -10.69 30.06
CA LEU A 830 -39.72 -10.33 29.35
C LEU A 830 -40.67 -9.63 30.33
N ALA A 831 -40.76 -8.30 30.23
CA ALA A 831 -41.60 -7.46 31.08
C ALA A 831 -43.04 -7.33 30.56
N GLY A 832 -43.27 -7.61 29.27
CA GLY A 832 -44.61 -7.58 28.67
C GLY A 832 -44.70 -8.45 27.43
N LEU A 833 -45.84 -9.11 27.24
CA LEU A 833 -46.19 -9.93 26.09
C LEU A 833 -47.68 -9.79 25.82
N GLU A 834 -48.04 -9.34 24.62
CA GLU A 834 -49.43 -9.20 24.19
C GLU A 834 -49.60 -9.86 22.82
N VAL A 835 -50.62 -10.70 22.67
CA VAL A 835 -50.97 -11.38 21.42
C VAL A 835 -52.33 -10.88 20.96
N THR A 836 -52.40 -10.40 19.72
CA THR A 836 -53.64 -9.97 19.07
C THR A 836 -53.81 -10.78 17.79
N GLN A 837 -54.88 -11.59 17.72
CA GLN A 837 -55.23 -12.34 16.52
C GLN A 837 -56.35 -11.61 15.77
N GLU A 838 -56.12 -11.40 14.47
CA GLU A 838 -57.11 -10.97 13.49
C GLU A 838 -57.40 -12.13 12.52
N SER A 839 -58.42 -12.01 11.67
CA SER A 839 -58.86 -13.12 10.79
C SER A 839 -57.79 -13.66 9.83
N ASN A 840 -56.78 -12.85 9.48
CA ASN A 840 -55.71 -13.21 8.52
C ASN A 840 -54.30 -12.79 8.98
N ARG A 841 -54.15 -12.33 10.23
CA ARG A 841 -52.88 -11.88 10.80
C ARG A 841 -52.80 -12.18 12.30
N CYS A 842 -51.59 -12.38 12.80
CA CYS A 842 -51.28 -12.44 14.22
C CYS A 842 -50.25 -11.38 14.55
N LYS A 843 -50.51 -10.58 15.57
CA LYS A 843 -49.57 -9.57 16.08
C LYS A 843 -49.13 -9.93 17.49
N ILE A 844 -47.83 -9.98 17.72
CA ILE A 844 -47.22 -10.24 19.03
C ILE A 844 -46.35 -9.06 19.40
N ASN A 845 -46.70 -8.35 20.47
CA ASN A 845 -45.89 -7.27 21.02
C ASN A 845 -45.13 -7.78 22.24
N THR A 846 -43.83 -7.56 22.28
CA THR A 846 -42.97 -7.89 23.42
C THR A 846 -42.34 -6.65 23.99
N GLN A 847 -42.13 -6.62 25.30
CA GLN A 847 -41.30 -5.64 25.98
C GLN A 847 -40.24 -6.39 26.77
N ILE A 848 -39.00 -6.27 26.34
CA ILE A 848 -37.84 -6.96 26.87
C ILE A 848 -36.97 -5.93 27.59
N ILE A 849 -36.50 -6.26 28.77
CA ILE A 849 -35.63 -5.40 29.59
C ILE A 849 -34.32 -6.14 29.80
N TYR A 850 -33.20 -5.43 29.66
CA TYR A 850 -31.86 -5.88 30.03
C TYR A 850 -31.45 -5.17 31.33
N PRO A 851 -31.63 -5.79 32.51
CA PRO A 851 -31.31 -5.15 33.78
C PRO A 851 -29.82 -4.78 33.88
N GLY A 852 -28.94 -5.62 33.35
CA GLY A 852 -27.49 -5.39 33.32
C GLY A 852 -27.03 -4.22 32.45
N LEU A 853 -27.94 -3.65 31.64
CA LEU A 853 -27.70 -2.51 30.77
C LEU A 853 -28.54 -1.31 31.23
N ASN A 854 -28.52 -0.99 32.53
CA ASN A 854 -29.30 0.12 33.11
C ASN A 854 -30.77 0.12 32.67
N HIS A 855 -31.41 -1.06 32.70
CA HIS A 855 -32.79 -1.26 32.26
C HIS A 855 -33.07 -0.87 30.79
N THR A 856 -32.07 -0.99 29.92
CA THR A 856 -32.25 -0.89 28.46
C THR A 856 -33.44 -1.73 28.02
N SER A 857 -34.37 -1.11 27.30
CA SER A 857 -35.63 -1.74 26.88
C SER A 857 -35.67 -1.93 25.38
N ILE A 858 -36.12 -3.12 24.96
CA ILE A 858 -36.40 -3.44 23.57
C ILE A 858 -37.87 -3.78 23.43
N ARG A 859 -38.51 -3.22 22.41
CA ARG A 859 -39.83 -3.65 21.97
C ARG A 859 -39.69 -4.35 20.63
N LEU A 860 -40.08 -5.63 20.58
CA LEU A 860 -40.21 -6.36 19.33
C LEU A 860 -41.70 -6.55 19.03
N THR A 861 -42.12 -6.16 17.84
CA THR A 861 -43.48 -6.42 17.37
C THR A 861 -43.38 -7.33 16.15
N TYR A 862 -43.87 -8.56 16.28
CA TYR A 862 -43.99 -9.52 15.19
C TYR A 862 -45.40 -9.42 14.60
N SER A 863 -45.50 -9.09 13.31
CA SER A 863 -46.77 -9.12 12.58
C SER A 863 -46.70 -10.20 11.52
N ILE A 864 -47.38 -11.32 11.79
CA ILE A 864 -47.37 -12.53 10.99
C ILE A 864 -48.62 -12.55 10.11
N ASP A 865 -48.46 -12.74 8.80
CA ASP A 865 -49.59 -12.87 7.87
C ASP A 865 -49.98 -14.33 7.59
N HIS A 866 -51.11 -14.54 6.91
CA HIS A 866 -51.60 -15.86 6.50
C HIS A 866 -50.66 -16.63 5.56
N ASN A 867 -49.65 -15.98 4.98
CA ASN A 867 -48.60 -16.64 4.21
C ASN A 867 -47.42 -17.09 5.07
N GLY A 868 -47.46 -16.83 6.39
CA GLY A 868 -46.40 -17.13 7.34
C GLY A 868 -45.22 -16.17 7.22
N ALA A 869 -45.39 -15.02 6.59
CA ALA A 869 -44.36 -14.00 6.55
C ALA A 869 -44.40 -13.14 7.81
N ILE A 870 -43.23 -12.75 8.32
CA ILE A 870 -43.07 -12.07 9.60
C ILE A 870 -42.50 -10.68 9.36
N GLU A 871 -43.31 -9.65 9.58
CA GLU A 871 -42.80 -8.29 9.71
C GLU A 871 -42.34 -8.06 11.16
N ILE A 872 -41.06 -7.77 11.34
CA ILE A 872 -40.44 -7.50 12.64
C ILE A 872 -40.19 -6.00 12.75
N ASN A 873 -40.84 -5.36 13.72
CA ASN A 873 -40.50 -4.01 14.14
C ASN A 873 -39.65 -4.08 15.40
N TYR A 874 -38.48 -3.46 15.35
CA TYR A 874 -37.54 -3.38 16.46
C TYR A 874 -37.47 -1.94 16.95
N GLN A 875 -37.60 -1.76 18.27
CA GLN A 875 -37.35 -0.48 18.93
C GLN A 875 -36.43 -0.70 20.13
N LEU A 876 -35.34 0.05 20.20
CA LEU A 876 -34.39 0.05 21.32
C LEU A 876 -34.42 1.40 22.02
N LEU A 877 -34.61 1.36 23.34
CA LEU A 877 -34.44 2.47 24.27
C LEU A 877 -33.26 2.11 25.20
N PRO A 878 -32.05 2.61 24.92
CA PRO A 878 -30.91 2.39 25.79
C PRO A 878 -31.14 2.99 27.19
N GLY A 879 -30.54 2.37 28.20
CA GLY A 879 -30.50 2.89 29.56
C GLY A 879 -29.61 4.14 29.67
N GLU A 880 -29.85 4.96 30.68
CA GLU A 880 -29.08 6.19 30.89
C GLU A 880 -27.60 5.90 31.23
N GLY A 881 -26.70 6.80 30.79
CA GLY A 881 -25.28 6.77 31.14
C GLY A 881 -24.47 5.64 30.51
N LEU A 882 -25.01 4.93 29.52
CA LEU A 882 -24.29 3.87 28.80
C LEU A 882 -23.36 4.44 27.71
N PRO A 883 -22.28 3.74 27.36
CA PRO A 883 -21.38 4.13 26.27
C PRO A 883 -22.03 3.84 24.91
N ASP A 884 -21.41 4.34 23.83
CA ASP A 884 -21.86 4.10 22.46
C ASP A 884 -21.92 2.60 22.12
N LEU A 885 -22.92 2.23 21.32
CA LEU A 885 -23.18 0.86 20.90
C LEU A 885 -22.32 0.51 19.68
N PRO A 886 -21.65 -0.67 19.66
CA PRO A 886 -21.01 -1.14 18.44
C PRO A 886 -22.01 -1.59 17.36
N VAL A 887 -23.11 -2.24 17.76
CA VAL A 887 -24.14 -2.76 16.84
C VAL A 887 -25.53 -2.52 17.40
N ILE A 888 -26.51 -2.28 16.52
CA ILE A 888 -27.93 -2.39 16.84
C ILE A 888 -28.57 -3.33 15.81
N GLY A 889 -28.91 -4.55 16.22
CA GLY A 889 -29.48 -5.52 15.30
C GLY A 889 -30.10 -6.76 15.94
N LEU A 890 -30.43 -7.72 15.09
CA LEU A 890 -30.87 -9.07 15.45
C LEU A 890 -29.90 -10.10 14.86
N MET A 891 -29.66 -11.19 15.60
CA MET A 891 -28.82 -12.31 15.18
C MET A 891 -29.56 -13.64 15.36
N THR A 892 -29.35 -14.57 14.44
CA THR A 892 -29.79 -15.96 14.51
C THR A 892 -28.75 -16.88 13.86
N ILE A 893 -28.92 -18.19 14.02
CA ILE A 893 -28.03 -19.21 13.45
C ILE A 893 -28.88 -20.18 12.66
N LEU A 894 -28.45 -20.51 11.44
CA LEU A 894 -29.04 -21.51 10.56
C LEU A 894 -28.08 -22.70 10.39
N HIS A 895 -28.57 -23.80 9.82
CA HIS A 895 -27.70 -24.91 9.38
C HIS A 895 -26.74 -24.46 8.26
N SER A 896 -25.50 -24.96 8.23
CA SER A 896 -24.50 -24.61 7.20
C SER A 896 -24.94 -24.93 5.76
N SER A 897 -25.98 -25.74 5.56
CA SER A 897 -26.57 -25.98 4.24
C SER A 897 -27.21 -24.73 3.63
N TYR A 898 -27.59 -23.73 4.44
CA TYR A 898 -28.03 -22.42 3.96
C TYR A 898 -26.79 -21.56 3.71
N ASN A 899 -26.10 -21.85 2.60
CA ASN A 899 -24.79 -21.29 2.27
C ASN A 899 -24.78 -20.38 1.04
N GLN A 900 -25.89 -20.24 0.31
CA GLN A 900 -25.99 -19.37 -0.87
C GLN A 900 -26.66 -18.05 -0.49
N LEU A 901 -26.03 -16.93 -0.86
CA LEU A 901 -26.51 -15.57 -0.60
C LEU A 901 -26.81 -14.88 -1.93
N ASN A 902 -28.02 -14.32 -2.08
CA ASN A 902 -28.33 -13.37 -3.16
C ASN A 902 -28.85 -12.08 -2.54
N TRP A 903 -28.40 -10.92 -2.98
CA TRP A 903 -28.91 -9.66 -2.43
C TRP A 903 -29.03 -8.57 -3.46
N TYR A 904 -29.93 -7.63 -3.19
CA TYR A 904 -30.00 -6.33 -3.84
C TYR A 904 -29.58 -5.26 -2.81
N GLY A 905 -28.40 -4.69 -3.00
CA GLY A 905 -27.77 -3.77 -2.07
C GLY A 905 -26.38 -3.37 -2.56
N LYS A 906 -25.54 -2.79 -1.69
CA LYS A 906 -24.15 -2.48 -2.06
C LYS A 906 -23.29 -3.74 -2.12
N GLY A 907 -22.37 -3.81 -3.08
CA GLY A 907 -21.44 -4.93 -3.25
C GLY A 907 -20.50 -4.81 -4.45
N PRO A 908 -19.82 -5.91 -4.84
CA PRO A 908 -19.89 -7.24 -4.22
C PRO A 908 -19.04 -7.41 -2.95
N HIS A 909 -18.04 -6.56 -2.74
CA HIS A 909 -17.16 -6.61 -1.56
C HIS A 909 -17.89 -6.13 -0.30
N GLU A 910 -17.30 -6.38 0.88
CA GLU A 910 -17.85 -5.90 2.14
C GLU A 910 -17.83 -4.37 2.26
N THR A 911 -18.83 -3.82 2.94
CA THR A 911 -19.03 -2.38 3.12
C THR A 911 -19.42 -2.05 4.55
N TYR A 912 -19.05 -0.85 5.00
CA TYR A 912 -19.34 -0.32 6.34
C TYR A 912 -19.87 1.10 6.24
N TRP A 913 -20.42 1.63 7.33
CA TRP A 913 -21.10 2.93 7.33
C TRP A 913 -20.20 4.05 6.77
N ASP A 914 -18.92 4.03 7.16
CA ASP A 914 -17.87 4.97 6.78
C ASP A 914 -16.95 4.47 5.64
N ARG A 915 -17.22 3.30 5.04
CA ARG A 915 -16.48 2.74 3.89
C ARG A 915 -17.41 2.00 2.94
N GLN A 916 -17.98 2.69 1.95
CA GLN A 916 -19.01 2.12 1.07
C GLN A 916 -19.23 2.86 -0.26
N PHE A 917 -18.42 3.85 -0.60
CA PHE A 917 -18.56 4.60 -1.85
C PHE A 917 -18.05 3.80 -3.06
N GLY A 918 -17.06 2.93 -2.88
CA GLY A 918 -16.50 2.04 -3.90
C GLY A 918 -17.43 0.90 -4.33
N ALA A 919 -18.52 0.66 -3.58
CA ALA A 919 -19.48 -0.38 -3.87
C ALA A 919 -20.68 0.16 -4.67
N LYS A 920 -21.09 -0.59 -5.71
CA LYS A 920 -22.28 -0.28 -6.49
C LYS A 920 -23.52 -0.90 -5.83
N LEU A 921 -24.65 -0.23 -5.95
CA LEU A 921 -25.98 -0.78 -5.69
C LEU A 921 -26.39 -1.63 -6.89
N ASP A 922 -26.45 -2.94 -6.70
CA ASP A 922 -26.81 -3.91 -7.75
C ASP A 922 -27.28 -5.24 -7.14
N ARG A 923 -27.59 -6.21 -7.99
CA ARG A 923 -27.82 -7.60 -7.58
C ARG A 923 -26.53 -8.42 -7.63
N TYR A 924 -26.27 -9.10 -6.53
CA TYR A 924 -25.09 -9.94 -6.36
C TYR A 924 -25.47 -11.31 -5.82
N GLN A 925 -24.59 -12.28 -6.05
CA GLN A 925 -24.68 -13.63 -5.52
C GLN A 925 -23.31 -14.05 -5.00
N ASP A 926 -23.27 -14.73 -3.85
CA ASP A 926 -22.05 -15.25 -3.25
C ASP A 926 -22.34 -16.43 -2.31
N GLN A 927 -21.31 -17.03 -1.71
CA GLN A 927 -21.43 -18.07 -0.69
C GLN A 927 -20.98 -17.55 0.68
N VAL A 928 -21.65 -18.01 1.75
CA VAL A 928 -21.37 -17.64 3.14
C VAL A 928 -19.88 -17.78 3.49
N ARG A 929 -19.21 -18.84 3.02
CA ARG A 929 -17.78 -19.06 3.27
C ARG A 929 -16.86 -18.02 2.60
N HIS A 930 -17.22 -17.51 1.43
CA HIS A 930 -16.43 -16.50 0.73
C HIS A 930 -16.62 -15.10 1.32
N ARG A 931 -17.67 -14.90 2.14
CA ARG A 931 -17.92 -13.63 2.84
C ARG A 931 -16.97 -13.37 4.00
N LEU A 932 -16.26 -14.39 4.47
CA LEU A 932 -15.20 -14.20 5.45
C LEU A 932 -13.94 -13.71 4.73
N THR A 933 -13.64 -12.42 4.86
CA THR A 933 -12.41 -11.83 4.33
C THR A 933 -11.20 -12.39 5.10
N PRO A 934 -10.13 -12.85 4.41
CA PRO A 934 -9.01 -13.54 5.03
C PRO A 934 -7.99 -12.54 5.63
N TYR A 935 -8.43 -11.67 6.54
CA TYR A 935 -7.52 -10.82 7.31
C TYR A 935 -6.54 -11.67 8.13
N LEU A 936 -5.28 -11.24 8.26
CA LEU A 936 -4.22 -11.95 8.99
C LEU A 936 -4.69 -12.41 10.37
N LYS A 937 -5.31 -11.49 11.11
CA LYS A 937 -6.02 -11.79 12.35
C LYS A 937 -7.53 -11.80 12.08
N PRO A 938 -8.23 -12.93 12.30
CA PRO A 938 -9.67 -12.99 12.14
C PRO A 938 -10.41 -11.90 12.95
N GLN A 939 -11.39 -11.26 12.30
CA GLN A 939 -12.10 -10.09 12.83
C GLN A 939 -13.44 -9.85 12.12
N GLU A 940 -14.17 -8.79 12.50
CA GLU A 940 -15.41 -8.40 11.83
C GLU A 940 -15.19 -8.28 10.32
N SER A 941 -16.04 -9.00 9.57
CA SER A 941 -15.95 -9.10 8.11
C SER A 941 -17.34 -9.32 7.48
N GLY A 942 -17.42 -9.18 6.17
CA GLY A 942 -18.53 -9.66 5.34
C GLY A 942 -19.80 -8.82 5.39
N ASN A 943 -19.78 -7.66 6.06
CA ASN A 943 -20.93 -6.78 6.18
C ASN A 943 -21.39 -6.24 4.81
N LEU A 944 -22.70 -6.18 4.60
CA LEU A 944 -23.34 -5.61 3.42
C LEU A 944 -24.22 -4.45 3.86
N THR A 945 -23.94 -3.25 3.35
CA THR A 945 -24.74 -2.06 3.61
C THR A 945 -25.84 -1.89 2.57
N GLU A 946 -26.82 -1.05 2.90
CA GLU A 946 -27.80 -0.59 1.93
C GLU A 946 -28.60 -1.76 1.31
N VAL A 947 -28.90 -2.80 2.08
CA VAL A 947 -29.59 -4.00 1.62
C VAL A 947 -31.11 -3.76 1.63
N ARG A 948 -31.74 -3.91 0.45
CA ARG A 948 -33.21 -3.86 0.28
C ARG A 948 -33.83 -5.26 0.38
N GLU A 949 -33.11 -6.24 -0.17
CA GLU A 949 -33.54 -7.62 -0.27
C GLU A 949 -32.32 -8.53 -0.16
N LEU A 950 -32.46 -9.62 0.59
CA LEU A 950 -31.48 -10.70 0.63
C LEU A 950 -32.18 -12.05 0.74
N LEU A 951 -31.70 -13.05 0.01
CA LEU A 951 -32.13 -14.44 0.10
C LEU A 951 -30.94 -15.30 0.51
N LEU A 952 -31.04 -15.91 1.69
CA LEU A 952 -30.12 -16.94 2.16
C LEU A 952 -30.78 -18.31 1.96
N HIS A 953 -30.23 -19.15 1.09
CA HIS A 953 -30.86 -20.41 0.71
C HIS A 953 -29.88 -21.56 0.62
N ASN A 954 -30.42 -22.77 0.60
CA ASN A 954 -29.68 -24.00 0.32
C ASN A 954 -29.67 -24.32 -1.19
N GLU A 955 -28.98 -25.38 -1.58
CA GLU A 955 -28.86 -25.80 -2.99
C GLU A 955 -30.22 -26.12 -3.65
N ASN A 956 -31.24 -26.49 -2.87
CA ASN A 956 -32.58 -26.77 -3.37
C ASN A 956 -33.44 -25.51 -3.57
N GLY A 957 -32.92 -24.32 -3.24
CA GLY A 957 -33.63 -23.04 -3.34
C GLY A 957 -34.48 -22.68 -2.12
N ALA A 958 -34.66 -23.60 -1.17
CA ALA A 958 -35.35 -23.33 0.08
C ALA A 958 -34.50 -22.45 1.00
N GLY A 959 -35.10 -21.44 1.61
CA GLY A 959 -34.34 -20.46 2.36
C GLY A 959 -35.15 -19.37 3.04
N LEU A 960 -34.41 -18.44 3.64
CA LEU A 960 -34.91 -17.27 4.34
C LEU A 960 -34.68 -16.02 3.50
N LYS A 961 -35.77 -15.37 3.11
CA LYS A 961 -35.74 -14.07 2.45
C LYS A 961 -35.94 -12.95 3.47
N ILE A 962 -35.10 -11.93 3.37
CA ILE A 962 -35.18 -10.66 4.07
C ILE A 962 -35.63 -9.61 3.05
N SER A 963 -36.62 -8.79 3.40
CA SER A 963 -37.05 -7.66 2.57
C SER A 963 -37.34 -6.47 3.45
N THR A 964 -36.96 -5.28 3.00
CA THR A 964 -37.01 -4.07 3.83
C THR A 964 -37.67 -2.92 3.08
N THR A 965 -38.29 -2.02 3.83
CA THR A 965 -38.79 -0.73 3.32
C THR A 965 -37.81 0.41 3.59
N GLN A 966 -36.89 0.20 4.53
CA GLN A 966 -35.73 1.03 4.80
C GLN A 966 -34.49 0.12 4.70
N PRO A 967 -33.46 0.50 3.95
CA PRO A 967 -32.26 -0.34 3.82
C PRO A 967 -31.66 -0.71 5.18
N VAL A 968 -31.18 -1.94 5.29
CA VAL A 968 -30.54 -2.48 6.50
C VAL A 968 -29.12 -2.93 6.19
N GLU A 969 -28.38 -3.28 7.23
CA GLU A 969 -27.09 -3.95 7.11
C GLU A 969 -27.26 -5.46 7.35
N VAL A 970 -26.65 -6.31 6.52
CA VAL A 970 -26.73 -7.77 6.68
C VAL A 970 -25.35 -8.39 6.61
N SER A 971 -25.08 -9.35 7.48
CA SER A 971 -23.89 -10.20 7.43
C SER A 971 -24.31 -11.67 7.59
N ALA A 972 -23.71 -12.55 6.79
CA ALA A 972 -23.87 -13.99 6.88
C ALA A 972 -22.49 -14.65 6.82
N LEU A 973 -22.03 -15.19 7.95
CA LEU A 973 -20.71 -15.80 8.11
C LEU A 973 -20.81 -17.21 8.70
N PRO A 974 -19.77 -18.06 8.56
CA PRO A 974 -19.75 -19.35 9.23
C PRO A 974 -19.59 -19.27 10.76
N TYR A 975 -19.19 -18.11 11.30
CA TYR A 975 -18.75 -17.98 12.69
C TYR A 975 -19.49 -16.86 13.44
N LYS A 976 -19.66 -17.05 14.75
CA LYS A 976 -20.11 -15.98 15.65
C LYS A 976 -18.96 -14.98 15.90
N PRO A 977 -19.29 -13.73 16.27
CA PRO A 977 -18.28 -12.73 16.66
C PRO A 977 -17.23 -13.26 17.65
N GLU A 978 -17.69 -13.90 18.73
CA GLU A 978 -16.85 -14.48 19.79
C GLU A 978 -15.93 -15.61 19.31
N GLN A 979 -16.27 -16.31 18.21
CA GLN A 979 -15.42 -17.36 17.64
C GLN A 979 -14.33 -16.77 16.75
N LEU A 980 -14.63 -15.71 16.01
CA LEU A 980 -13.62 -14.99 15.22
C LEU A 980 -12.55 -14.39 16.12
N GLU A 981 -12.95 -13.80 17.25
CA GLU A 981 -12.00 -13.15 18.18
C GLU A 981 -11.07 -14.12 18.92
N GLN A 982 -11.37 -15.42 18.95
CA GLN A 982 -10.56 -16.43 19.62
C GLN A 982 -9.38 -16.92 18.77
N ALA A 983 -9.46 -16.73 17.44
CA ALA A 983 -8.42 -17.14 16.52
C ALA A 983 -7.40 -16.01 16.31
N MET A 984 -6.13 -16.36 16.37
CA MET A 984 -5.01 -15.50 16.00
C MET A 984 -4.69 -15.60 14.51
N HIS A 985 -4.98 -16.77 13.91
CA HIS A 985 -4.80 -17.03 12.49
C HIS A 985 -6.05 -17.64 11.85
N PRO A 986 -6.30 -17.46 10.53
CA PRO A 986 -7.48 -18.02 9.87
C PRO A 986 -7.60 -19.53 9.95
N TYR A 987 -6.48 -20.26 9.95
CA TYR A 987 -6.48 -21.72 10.01
C TYR A 987 -6.89 -22.28 11.40
N GLU A 988 -6.90 -21.46 12.44
CA GLU A 988 -7.32 -21.85 13.80
C GLU A 988 -8.84 -21.85 13.95
N LEU A 989 -9.57 -21.30 12.97
CA LEU A 989 -11.03 -21.33 12.97
C LEU A 989 -11.51 -22.78 12.73
N PRO A 990 -12.38 -23.31 13.60
CA PRO A 990 -12.85 -24.70 13.50
C PRO A 990 -13.75 -24.90 12.28
N GLU A 991 -13.90 -26.12 11.80
CA GLU A 991 -14.94 -26.41 10.80
C GLU A 991 -16.33 -25.98 11.33
N SER A 992 -17.08 -25.23 10.52
CA SER A 992 -18.40 -24.71 10.92
C SER A 992 -19.56 -25.52 10.36
N ASP A 993 -20.49 -25.90 11.23
CA ASP A 993 -21.78 -26.49 10.88
C ASP A 993 -22.93 -25.45 10.84
N THR A 994 -22.58 -24.16 10.82
CA THR A 994 -23.54 -23.06 10.95
C THR A 994 -23.40 -21.97 9.90
N THR A 995 -24.51 -21.27 9.68
CA THR A 995 -24.52 -19.93 9.07
C THR A 995 -25.06 -18.96 10.12
N VAL A 996 -24.23 -18.03 10.57
CA VAL A 996 -24.57 -16.95 11.50
C VAL A 996 -25.09 -15.76 10.70
N LEU A 997 -26.37 -15.45 10.85
CA LEU A 997 -27.04 -14.36 10.16
C LEU A 997 -27.26 -13.19 11.12
N ARG A 998 -26.79 -12.00 10.74
CA ARG A 998 -27.00 -10.73 11.44
C ARG A 998 -27.78 -9.78 10.54
N ILE A 999 -28.87 -9.21 11.04
CA ILE A 999 -29.72 -8.23 10.37
C ILE A 999 -29.73 -6.98 11.24
N ASN A 1000 -28.92 -6.00 10.89
CA ASN A 1000 -28.63 -4.83 11.70
C ASN A 1000 -29.37 -3.61 11.18
N HIS A 1001 -29.86 -2.77 12.08
CA HIS A 1001 -30.22 -1.39 11.73
C HIS A 1001 -28.96 -0.68 11.22
N LYS A 1002 -27.92 -0.71 12.05
CA LYS A 1002 -26.59 -0.18 11.79
C LYS A 1002 -25.54 -0.84 12.69
N GLN A 1003 -24.32 -0.85 12.19
CA GLN A 1003 -23.08 -1.08 12.91
C GLN A 1003 -22.25 0.20 12.91
N MET A 1004 -21.51 0.46 13.99
CA MET A 1004 -20.54 1.55 14.09
C MET A 1004 -19.54 1.46 12.92
N GLY A 1005 -19.05 2.61 12.44
CA GLY A 1005 -17.99 2.65 11.44
C GLY A 1005 -16.72 1.90 11.85
N ILE A 1006 -15.88 1.57 10.88
CA ILE A 1006 -14.62 0.84 11.09
C ILE A 1006 -13.44 1.75 11.45
N GLY A 1007 -13.54 3.06 11.21
CA GLY A 1007 -12.45 4.01 11.48
C GLY A 1007 -11.20 3.76 10.63
N GLY A 1008 -10.06 4.32 11.06
CA GLY A 1008 -8.78 4.13 10.37
C GLY A 1008 -7.92 5.37 10.23
N ASP A 1009 -8.18 6.47 10.96
CA ASP A 1009 -7.23 7.59 11.01
C ASP A 1009 -5.86 7.10 11.52
N ASP A 1010 -5.88 6.29 12.58
CA ASP A 1010 -4.80 5.42 13.05
C ASP A 1010 -5.38 4.11 13.63
N SER A 1011 -4.51 3.19 14.09
CA SER A 1011 -4.89 1.93 14.75
C SER A 1011 -4.33 1.82 16.18
N TRP A 1012 -4.09 2.95 16.86
CA TRP A 1012 -3.49 2.97 18.22
C TRP A 1012 -4.08 4.04 19.15
N GLY A 1013 -5.21 4.64 18.79
CA GLY A 1013 -5.98 5.42 19.76
C GLY A 1013 -7.18 6.16 19.19
N GLN A 1014 -7.14 6.56 17.92
CA GLN A 1014 -8.25 7.29 17.32
C GLN A 1014 -9.49 6.41 17.15
N GLN A 1015 -10.64 7.03 17.37
CA GLN A 1015 -11.93 6.37 17.34
C GLN A 1015 -12.61 6.65 16.02
N THR A 1016 -13.59 5.81 15.69
CA THR A 1016 -14.57 6.10 14.64
C THR A 1016 -15.16 7.49 14.86
N HIS A 1017 -15.26 8.28 13.79
CA HIS A 1017 -15.75 9.65 13.87
C HIS A 1017 -17.20 9.71 14.39
N PRO A 1018 -17.57 10.77 15.16
CA PRO A 1018 -18.84 10.83 15.87
C PRO A 1018 -20.09 10.57 15.00
N GLU A 1019 -20.11 11.02 13.75
CA GLU A 1019 -21.23 10.82 12.82
C GLU A 1019 -21.46 9.35 12.41
N PHE A 1020 -20.48 8.47 12.65
CA PHE A 1020 -20.54 7.03 12.38
C PHE A 1020 -20.60 6.19 13.66
N THR A 1021 -20.94 6.81 14.78
CA THR A 1021 -21.17 6.14 16.08
C THR A 1021 -22.66 5.92 16.34
N LEU A 1022 -22.97 5.07 17.33
CA LEU A 1022 -24.34 4.83 17.79
C LEU A 1022 -24.48 5.27 19.27
N PRO A 1023 -24.72 6.56 19.54
CA PRO A 1023 -24.89 7.07 20.90
C PRO A 1023 -26.01 6.38 21.67
N ALA A 1024 -25.77 6.01 22.93
CA ALA A 1024 -26.77 5.40 23.80
C ALA A 1024 -27.74 6.41 24.46
N ASN A 1025 -27.81 7.65 23.96
CA ASN A 1025 -28.68 8.70 24.49
C ASN A 1025 -29.94 8.95 23.64
N LYS A 1026 -30.24 8.08 22.67
CA LYS A 1026 -31.39 8.20 21.78
C LYS A 1026 -32.07 6.86 21.51
N THR A 1027 -33.33 6.92 21.09
CA THR A 1027 -34.12 5.75 20.68
C THR A 1027 -33.81 5.36 19.24
N TYR A 1028 -33.70 4.06 18.98
CA TYR A 1028 -33.49 3.51 17.64
C TYR A 1028 -34.66 2.65 17.22
N GLN A 1029 -35.01 2.69 15.93
CA GLN A 1029 -36.09 1.91 15.35
C GLN A 1029 -35.75 1.47 13.94
N TYR A 1030 -36.06 0.23 13.61
CA TYR A 1030 -36.03 -0.26 12.24
C TYR A 1030 -36.99 -1.44 12.06
N GLN A 1031 -37.31 -1.74 10.81
CA GLN A 1031 -38.24 -2.81 10.47
C GLN A 1031 -37.76 -3.59 9.25
N PHE A 1032 -38.04 -4.89 9.23
CA PHE A 1032 -37.80 -5.75 8.08
C PHE A 1032 -38.79 -6.92 8.09
N LYS A 1033 -38.93 -7.57 6.93
CA LYS A 1033 -39.80 -8.70 6.71
C LYS A 1033 -38.98 -9.96 6.46
N LEU A 1034 -39.35 -11.05 7.11
CA LEU A 1034 -38.82 -12.39 6.88
C LEU A 1034 -39.86 -13.26 6.17
N GLU A 1035 -39.44 -13.97 5.13
CA GLU A 1035 -40.30 -14.88 4.36
C GLU A 1035 -39.57 -16.18 4.06
N LEU A 1036 -40.21 -17.33 4.28
CA LEU A 1036 -39.65 -18.60 3.83
C LEU A 1036 -39.94 -18.83 2.35
N LYS A 1037 -38.88 -19.02 1.57
CA LYS A 1037 -38.93 -19.45 0.17
C LYS A 1037 -38.79 -20.96 0.09
N SER A 1038 -39.60 -21.55 -0.79
CA SER A 1038 -39.70 -22.97 -1.08
C SER A 1038 -38.95 -23.34 -2.33
#